data_AF-A0A8S3R207-F1
#
_entry.id   AF-A0A8S3R207-F1
#
_cell.length_a   1.000
_cell.length_b   1.000
_cell.length_c   1.000
_cell.angle_alpha   90.00
_cell.angle_beta   90.00
_cell.angle_gamma   90.00
#
_symmetry.space_group_name_H-M   'P 1'
#
loop_
_entity.id
_entity.type
_entity.pdbx_description
1 polymer ?
#
loop_
_entity_poly.entity_id
_entity_poly.type
_entity_poly.pdbx_seq_one_letter_code
_entity_poly.pdbx_strand_id
1 'polypeptide(L)'
;MAFDFSKREAYLLQPAKSCVIQSKSRHHEKVNENFWNLGNSVLPTSNKATHIGICRTDDDSCKATIDENLKKARRTLYSLMGVGLYGENGLDPQTSMSIMNTYIIPIMFYGLEIVIPRGRCLENLNIQFKKFLKQLLSLPKTVADPAIYMISGMLPVEAQIDVQILTFYGNITRQGQNSIEWQLAERQLNVKSINSNSWFSLLRKIFLKYELNDPAQYLVNPISKCQWKREITSKVQKFWTEKILNQAKLYTSLKYLSLIYKPGQCHPIANTNAMNSREIIRIPTKLKIATGSYILQTVRAKFISNTELSICKLCNETEETLPHFLLTCKSLEDIRKPILEDLINSCSEELAVFNMKDEHFDILQLIIDPFTYMTMLRNEQTIYAKIYIHFYGDKISWTHTMTKGLHDCLCFVIFILTVGKLQGQSQVPVIEGVVTSQDGRQEVHGYEGRSLTVTCTSELDMLTLMYNNTYYNETTLNNGSYSVNFTIMAVRGDDGQNITCQSVNSTDGGTYESWAVIYLSLKPIDVKLEGVFTVEENDTVTFTCTSIGSRPAPDVTTLYIYNEPVNKSSAVVYDNITDTYTSSVTETRMIDRGYNSVPVFCYVIMTNLSYTSFDRESLDVHYGPDVNQVYLTGRTSGDEGYTETYKCSTGNTNPNATINWFNGSVEVFPPNPPDVVEYKSTPGLYIRKWYSSSQEWKIKFSRYHKGTVIKCVVQGTNNRSVTVTKTISDIYYKPELEITGHQLIDNVTGHYIINEGETLNLTCTLLGANPMTTVKFNSPGTSGSTTASLVIPDIKYYHDNDFFYCSSSNSAGYSEINLRLDVQYGPHISNGYKHYVEEGRNATVECRVESNPPATVWWEKEGDNSTRYNGNMLDLTLANRNQGGTYICFAASDRKYESGMIEVLSNETFVVDVQYGPGSSIRLSPNITSIELDAGTQVPVIRCIADCNPECQYTWYLTSGIVKTGSELNLGNASSYWHIGEVKCKAENDDFRKNPPSIEKVDINRFNWYEEGSEILVTCDVKSYPQANITWYRNNMEVITPDTYYTNETTTCQYDCSTKSVLTIEHAECLDHRSHYTCQAENIMGKTVMESLNRVSIQCYARPAHDNVYNFTLREGEGINLTANYLSIPTPNVNWYFKHTPTSKNRRVYVDSSYGGQDNFYYISQYEIKDIRSYDFGQYLAVANNYVEM
;
A
#
# COMPACT_ATOMS: atom_id res chain seq x y z
N MET A 1 13.26 10.58 24.32
CA MET A 1 13.60 9.99 23.01
C MET A 1 12.65 10.41 21.88
N ALA A 2 11.36 10.03 21.89
CA ALA A 2 10.47 10.29 20.75
C ALA A 2 10.26 11.80 20.47
N PHE A 3 10.08 12.59 21.52
CA PHE A 3 9.99 14.06 21.45
C PHE A 3 11.26 14.70 20.85
N ASP A 4 12.43 14.25 21.29
CA ASP A 4 13.73 14.74 20.81
C ASP A 4 13.95 14.41 19.33
N PHE A 5 13.51 13.21 18.90
CA PHE A 5 13.51 12.82 17.50
C PHE A 5 12.59 13.72 16.66
N SER A 6 11.34 13.95 17.09
CA SER A 6 10.44 14.88 16.38
C SER A 6 10.98 16.32 16.33
N LYS A 7 11.69 16.76 17.37
CA LYS A 7 12.29 18.09 17.46
C LYS A 7 13.55 18.23 16.57
N ARG A 8 14.29 17.14 16.36
CA ARG A 8 15.45 17.07 15.46
C ARG A 8 15.04 17.03 13.98
N GLU A 9 13.98 16.28 13.67
CA GLU A 9 13.45 16.08 12.31
C GLU A 9 12.32 17.07 11.92
N ALA A 10 12.18 18.18 12.66
CA ALA A 10 11.20 19.27 12.44
C ALA A 10 9.70 18.86 12.37
N TYR A 11 9.31 17.71 12.92
CA TYR A 11 7.92 17.27 12.96
C TYR A 11 7.14 17.92 14.13
N LEU A 12 6.28 18.89 13.80
CA LEU A 12 5.31 19.48 14.73
C LEU A 12 4.18 18.48 15.09
N LEU A 13 4.45 17.62 16.08
CA LEU A 13 3.46 16.72 16.67
C LEU A 13 2.41 17.52 17.47
N GLN A 14 1.15 17.51 17.03
CA GLN A 14 0.04 18.12 17.77
C GLN A 14 -0.43 17.18 18.89
N PRO A 15 -0.38 17.57 20.18
CA PRO A 15 -0.77 16.69 21.29
C PRO A 15 -2.22 16.20 21.16
N ALA A 16 -3.15 17.10 20.84
CA ALA A 16 -4.58 16.81 20.68
C ALA A 16 -4.93 15.84 19.52
N LYS A 17 -3.96 15.45 18.67
CA LYS A 17 -4.13 14.44 17.61
C LYS A 17 -3.16 13.26 17.75
N SER A 18 -2.43 13.20 18.87
CA SER A 18 -1.42 12.18 19.17
C SER A 18 -1.90 11.28 20.30
N CYS A 19 -1.55 10.00 20.25
CA CYS A 19 -1.86 9.03 21.31
C CYS A 19 -0.77 7.95 21.37
N VAL A 20 -0.64 7.29 22.52
CA VAL A 20 0.39 6.25 22.72
C VAL A 20 -0.24 4.86 22.66
N ILE A 21 0.28 4.03 21.75
CA ILE A 21 0.00 2.59 21.72
C ILE A 21 1.15 1.86 22.44
N GLN A 22 0.83 1.20 23.55
CA GLN A 22 1.76 0.29 24.22
C GLN A 22 1.75 -1.06 23.49
N SER A 23 2.89 -1.51 22.97
CA SER A 23 2.98 -2.80 22.27
C SER A 23 3.12 -3.97 23.25
N LYS A 24 2.32 -5.02 23.06
CA LYS A 24 2.31 -6.22 23.91
C LYS A 24 3.50 -7.14 23.63
N SER A 25 4.66 -6.76 24.15
CA SER A 25 5.82 -7.65 24.27
C SER A 25 5.49 -8.88 25.12
N ARG A 26 6.11 -10.04 24.82
CA ARG A 26 5.91 -11.29 25.57
C ARG A 26 6.66 -11.35 26.91
N HIS A 27 7.50 -10.36 27.23
CA HIS A 27 8.45 -10.42 28.35
C HIS A 27 8.53 -9.12 29.18
N HIS A 28 7.41 -8.42 29.37
CA HIS A 28 7.32 -7.40 30.43
C HIS A 28 6.03 -7.55 31.23
N GLU A 29 6.16 -7.34 32.53
CA GLU A 29 5.07 -7.29 33.49
C GLU A 29 4.23 -6.00 33.33
N LYS A 30 3.19 -5.86 34.16
CA LYS A 30 2.38 -4.64 34.18
C LYS A 30 3.18 -3.46 34.71
N VAL A 31 3.77 -2.67 33.81
CA VAL A 31 4.21 -1.31 34.14
C VAL A 31 2.97 -0.49 34.52
N ASN A 32 3.05 0.23 35.64
CA ASN A 32 1.97 1.11 36.12
C ASN A 32 1.64 2.24 35.12
N GLU A 33 0.52 2.92 35.37
CA GLU A 33 -0.09 3.92 34.47
C GLU A 33 0.72 5.22 34.36
N ASN A 34 1.88 5.15 33.72
CA ASN A 34 2.70 6.33 33.42
C ASN A 34 1.99 7.23 32.39
N PHE A 35 1.79 8.49 32.75
CA PHE A 35 1.33 9.55 31.84
C PHE A 35 2.42 9.86 30.79
N TRP A 36 2.05 9.86 29.52
CA TRP A 36 2.99 10.03 28.40
C TRP A 36 2.98 11.49 27.93
N ASN A 37 3.95 12.28 28.38
CA ASN A 37 3.95 13.73 28.10
C ASN A 37 4.67 14.08 26.79
N LEU A 38 4.07 15.01 26.04
CA LEU A 38 4.62 15.62 24.82
C LEU A 38 4.73 17.13 25.05
N GLY A 39 5.91 17.57 25.52
CA GLY A 39 6.03 18.87 26.19
C GLY A 39 5.16 18.88 27.46
N ASN A 40 4.39 19.94 27.67
CA ASN A 40 3.51 20.09 28.85
C ASN A 40 2.16 19.36 28.71
N SER A 41 1.90 18.68 27.58
CA SER A 41 0.62 18.02 27.31
C SER A 41 0.68 16.51 27.53
N VAL A 42 -0.24 15.96 28.33
CA VAL A 42 -0.43 14.52 28.49
C VAL A 42 -1.05 13.92 27.22
N LEU A 43 -0.46 12.85 26.68
CA LEU A 43 -1.04 12.08 25.57
C LEU A 43 -1.93 10.94 26.11
N PRO A 44 -3.13 10.73 25.54
CA PRO A 44 -3.97 9.59 25.88
C PRO A 44 -3.32 8.27 25.41
N THR A 45 -3.41 7.23 26.23
CA THR A 45 -3.09 5.85 25.83
C THR A 45 -4.25 5.25 25.04
N SER A 46 -3.94 4.44 24.02
CA SER A 46 -4.94 3.75 23.20
C SER A 46 -4.44 2.40 22.72
N ASN A 47 -5.32 1.41 22.61
CA ASN A 47 -5.00 0.12 22.00
C ASN A 47 -4.96 0.16 20.45
N LYS A 48 -5.38 1.28 19.83
CA LYS A 48 -5.36 1.49 18.37
C LYS A 48 -5.22 2.96 17.97
N ALA A 49 -4.62 3.22 16.81
CA ALA A 49 -4.58 4.56 16.21
C ALA A 49 -4.52 4.46 14.68
N THR A 50 -5.17 5.40 13.98
CA THR A 50 -5.14 5.47 12.51
C THR A 50 -4.28 6.64 12.07
N HIS A 51 -3.14 6.35 11.43
CA HIS A 51 -2.19 7.34 10.94
C HIS A 51 -2.07 7.24 9.42
N ILE A 52 -2.29 8.34 8.70
CA ILE A 52 -2.33 8.40 7.21
C ILE A 52 -3.23 7.29 6.62
N GLY A 53 -4.37 7.00 7.27
CA GLY A 53 -5.32 5.97 6.84
C GLY A 53 -4.98 4.52 7.20
N ILE A 54 -3.82 4.27 7.84
CA ILE A 54 -3.35 2.95 8.28
C ILE A 54 -3.63 2.79 9.77
N CYS A 55 -4.35 1.74 10.16
CA CYS A 55 -4.74 1.44 11.53
C CYS A 55 -3.71 0.52 12.20
N ARG A 56 -2.98 1.05 13.19
CA ARG A 56 -2.03 0.35 14.06
C ARG A 56 -2.72 -0.07 15.36
N THR A 57 -2.27 -1.18 15.94
CA THR A 57 -2.82 -1.79 17.16
C THR A 57 -1.71 -2.26 18.11
N ASP A 58 -2.05 -2.48 19.38
CA ASP A 58 -1.17 -2.97 20.45
C ASP A 58 -0.54 -4.35 20.19
N ASP A 59 -1.16 -5.15 19.32
CA ASP A 59 -0.67 -6.46 18.85
C ASP A 59 0.10 -6.43 17.51
N ASP A 60 0.33 -5.24 16.92
CA ASP A 60 0.88 -5.00 15.57
C ASP A 60 0.20 -5.86 14.47
N SER A 61 -1.11 -6.08 14.62
CA SER A 61 -1.89 -6.90 13.70
C SER A 61 -2.41 -6.08 12.52
N CYS A 62 -1.96 -6.45 11.32
CA CYS A 62 -2.49 -5.93 10.06
C CYS A 62 -4.01 -6.13 9.87
N LYS A 63 -4.67 -6.94 10.71
CA LYS A 63 -6.10 -7.24 10.62
C LYS A 63 -6.98 -6.00 10.69
N ALA A 64 -6.69 -5.04 11.57
CA ALA A 64 -7.50 -3.83 11.72
C ALA A 64 -7.50 -2.97 10.43
N THR A 65 -6.32 -2.78 9.83
CA THR A 65 -6.18 -2.12 8.52
C THR A 65 -6.88 -2.90 7.41
N ILE A 66 -6.73 -4.22 7.35
CA ILE A 66 -7.38 -5.06 6.32
C ILE A 66 -8.91 -5.03 6.45
N ASP A 67 -9.48 -5.16 7.65
CA ASP A 67 -10.93 -5.14 7.85
C ASP A 67 -11.54 -3.76 7.51
N GLU A 68 -10.82 -2.65 7.75
CA GLU A 68 -11.19 -1.32 7.26
C GLU A 68 -11.09 -1.19 5.73
N ASN A 69 -9.99 -1.62 5.13
CA ASN A 69 -9.78 -1.55 3.68
C ASN A 69 -10.82 -2.41 2.93
N LEU A 70 -11.16 -3.59 3.46
CA LEU A 70 -12.25 -4.42 2.96
C LEU A 70 -13.63 -3.75 3.11
N LYS A 71 -13.87 -3.02 4.20
CA LYS A 71 -15.12 -2.24 4.39
C LYS A 71 -15.23 -1.10 3.39
N LYS A 72 -14.13 -0.41 3.08
CA LYS A 72 -14.03 0.63 2.04
C LYS A 72 -14.25 0.01 0.65
N ALA A 73 -13.45 -0.99 0.27
CA ALA A 73 -13.49 -1.63 -1.04
C ALA A 73 -14.83 -2.33 -1.36
N ARG A 74 -15.49 -2.98 -0.38
CA ARG A 74 -16.84 -3.54 -0.58
C ARG A 74 -17.85 -2.46 -0.97
N ARG A 75 -17.80 -1.27 -0.35
CA ARG A 75 -18.70 -0.16 -0.68
C ARG A 75 -18.46 0.32 -2.12
N THR A 76 -17.21 0.57 -2.48
CA THR A 76 -16.83 0.99 -3.84
C THR A 76 -17.26 -0.04 -4.89
N LEU A 77 -16.93 -1.33 -4.69
CA LEU A 77 -17.31 -2.37 -5.65
C LEU A 77 -18.83 -2.50 -5.78
N TYR A 78 -19.57 -2.55 -4.67
CA TYR A 78 -21.02 -2.71 -4.72
C TYR A 78 -21.73 -1.48 -5.32
N SER A 79 -21.17 -0.28 -5.17
CA SER A 79 -21.69 0.92 -5.86
C SER A 79 -21.48 0.84 -7.38
N LEU A 80 -20.32 0.36 -7.85
CA LEU A 80 -20.04 0.17 -9.28
C LEU A 80 -20.83 -1.01 -9.88
N MET A 81 -21.08 -2.07 -9.10
CA MET A 81 -21.91 -3.21 -9.50
C MET A 81 -23.32 -2.79 -9.90
N GLY A 82 -23.91 -1.80 -9.21
CA GLY A 82 -25.22 -1.23 -9.58
C GLY A 82 -25.24 -0.46 -10.91
N VAL A 83 -24.08 -0.10 -11.47
CA VAL A 83 -23.91 0.61 -12.75
C VAL A 83 -23.55 -0.36 -13.89
N GLY A 84 -23.65 -1.68 -13.67
CA GLY A 84 -23.38 -2.69 -14.69
C GLY A 84 -21.96 -3.27 -14.68
N LEU A 85 -21.20 -3.17 -13.57
CA LEU A 85 -19.88 -3.83 -13.47
C LEU A 85 -19.95 -5.38 -13.40
N TYR A 86 -21.13 -5.99 -13.42
CA TYR A 86 -21.32 -7.44 -13.36
C TYR A 86 -22.70 -7.88 -13.90
N GLY A 87 -22.90 -9.19 -14.06
CA GLY A 87 -24.18 -9.79 -14.45
C GLY A 87 -24.34 -9.97 -15.96
N GLU A 88 -25.55 -10.32 -16.39
CA GLU A 88 -25.82 -10.63 -17.81
C GLU A 88 -25.80 -9.35 -18.68
N ASN A 89 -26.25 -8.21 -18.15
CA ASN A 89 -26.08 -6.88 -18.78
C ASN A 89 -24.80 -6.16 -18.29
N GLY A 90 -23.74 -6.91 -17.97
CA GLY A 90 -22.50 -6.37 -17.42
C GLY A 90 -21.56 -5.76 -18.46
N LEU A 91 -20.51 -5.08 -17.99
CA LEU A 91 -19.31 -4.79 -18.77
C LEU A 91 -18.54 -6.08 -19.10
N ASP A 92 -17.70 -6.04 -20.13
CA ASP A 92 -16.82 -7.16 -20.47
C ASP A 92 -15.82 -7.47 -19.32
N PRO A 93 -15.29 -8.69 -19.22
CA PRO A 93 -14.36 -9.06 -18.16
C PRO A 93 -13.06 -8.24 -18.15
N GLN A 94 -12.48 -7.88 -19.30
CA GLN A 94 -11.20 -7.16 -19.36
C GLN A 94 -11.34 -5.72 -18.84
N THR A 95 -12.41 -5.02 -19.23
CA THR A 95 -12.78 -3.71 -18.67
C THR A 95 -13.11 -3.83 -17.19
N SER A 96 -13.85 -4.86 -16.77
CA SER A 96 -14.17 -5.11 -15.36
C SER A 96 -12.92 -5.34 -14.50
N MET A 97 -11.93 -6.06 -15.03
CA MET A 97 -10.62 -6.25 -14.40
C MET A 97 -9.78 -4.96 -14.40
N SER A 98 -9.86 -4.14 -15.45
CA SER A 98 -9.22 -2.81 -15.50
C SER A 98 -9.79 -1.85 -14.43
N ILE A 99 -11.11 -1.82 -14.27
CA ILE A 99 -11.81 -1.07 -13.22
C ILE A 99 -11.42 -1.59 -11.83
N MET A 100 -11.30 -2.90 -11.65
CA MET A 100 -10.84 -3.50 -10.39
C MET A 100 -9.39 -3.11 -10.05
N ASN A 101 -8.48 -3.11 -11.03
CA ASN A 101 -7.10 -2.62 -10.89
C ASN A 101 -7.03 -1.12 -10.58
N THR A 102 -7.93 -0.31 -11.15
CA THR A 102 -7.89 1.15 -11.02
C THR A 102 -8.50 1.66 -9.72
N TYR A 103 -9.63 1.08 -9.28
CA TYR A 103 -10.43 1.64 -8.18
C TYR A 103 -10.55 0.74 -6.94
N ILE A 104 -10.42 -0.58 -7.07
CA ILE A 104 -10.70 -1.52 -5.97
C ILE A 104 -9.41 -2.02 -5.32
N ILE A 105 -8.43 -2.44 -6.12
CA ILE A 105 -7.13 -2.91 -5.63
C ILE A 105 -6.37 -1.83 -4.83
N PRO A 106 -6.26 -0.55 -5.27
CA PRO A 106 -5.62 0.48 -4.47
C PRO A 106 -6.27 0.67 -3.09
N ILE A 107 -7.59 0.52 -2.96
CA ILE A 107 -8.31 0.61 -1.68
C ILE A 107 -8.11 -0.65 -0.82
N MET A 108 -8.12 -1.84 -1.42
CA MET A 108 -7.96 -3.10 -0.69
C MET A 108 -6.58 -3.26 -0.06
N PHE A 109 -5.53 -2.84 -0.77
CA PHE A 109 -4.13 -3.13 -0.42
C PHE A 109 -3.39 -1.94 0.22
N TYR A 110 -4.03 -0.77 0.34
CA TYR A 110 -3.43 0.44 0.91
C TYR A 110 -2.75 0.23 2.27
N GLY A 111 -1.46 0.56 2.35
CA GLY A 111 -0.67 0.52 3.58
C GLY A 111 -0.09 -0.85 3.95
N LEU A 112 -0.34 -1.89 3.14
CA LEU A 112 0.20 -3.23 3.37
C LEU A 112 1.69 -3.35 3.01
N GLU A 113 2.24 -2.38 2.28
CA GLU A 113 3.66 -2.30 1.92
C GLU A 113 4.59 -1.98 3.11
N ILE A 114 4.08 -1.36 4.19
CA ILE A 114 4.86 -0.95 5.38
C ILE A 114 4.51 -1.74 6.67
N VAL A 115 3.90 -2.91 6.53
CA VAL A 115 3.61 -3.83 7.64
C VAL A 115 4.25 -5.20 7.39
N ILE A 116 4.22 -6.10 8.39
CA ILE A 116 4.68 -7.49 8.24
C ILE A 116 3.43 -8.39 8.14
N PRO A 117 2.86 -8.61 6.94
CA PRO A 117 1.65 -9.41 6.79
C PRO A 117 1.91 -10.90 7.13
N ARG A 118 1.26 -11.42 8.18
CA ARG A 118 1.40 -12.82 8.62
C ARG A 118 0.11 -13.64 8.46
N GLY A 119 0.20 -14.76 7.75
CA GLY A 119 -0.75 -15.89 7.81
C GLY A 119 -2.24 -15.49 7.81
N ARG A 120 -2.96 -15.85 8.89
CA ARG A 120 -4.41 -15.62 9.09
C ARG A 120 -4.87 -14.18 8.84
N CYS A 121 -3.98 -13.18 8.93
CA CYS A 121 -4.30 -11.79 8.59
C CYS A 121 -4.67 -11.63 7.10
N LEU A 122 -3.96 -12.30 6.20
CA LEU A 122 -4.20 -12.26 4.76
C LEU A 122 -5.35 -13.18 4.31
N GLU A 123 -5.81 -14.10 5.17
CA GLU A 123 -6.83 -15.09 4.84
C GLU A 123 -8.17 -14.42 4.50
N ASN A 124 -8.62 -13.48 5.33
CA ASN A 124 -9.79 -12.64 5.05
C ASN A 124 -9.65 -11.88 3.72
N LEU A 125 -8.49 -11.26 3.47
CA LEU A 125 -8.21 -10.48 2.26
C LEU A 125 -8.29 -11.37 1.01
N ASN A 126 -7.66 -12.54 1.04
CA ASN A 126 -7.67 -13.54 -0.03
C ASN A 126 -9.08 -14.09 -0.31
N ILE A 127 -9.85 -14.41 0.74
CA ILE A 127 -11.24 -14.86 0.61
C ILE A 127 -12.10 -13.78 -0.05
N GLN A 128 -11.97 -12.50 0.34
CA GLN A 128 -12.74 -11.42 -0.27
C GLN A 128 -12.30 -11.09 -1.70
N PHE A 129 -10.99 -11.07 -1.98
CA PHE A 129 -10.46 -10.82 -3.32
C PHE A 129 -10.99 -11.86 -4.33
N LYS A 130 -10.87 -13.15 -4.01
CA LYS A 130 -11.43 -14.24 -4.82
C LYS A 130 -12.95 -14.18 -4.94
N LYS A 131 -13.66 -13.74 -3.88
CA LYS A 131 -15.11 -13.51 -3.93
C LYS A 131 -15.47 -12.41 -4.93
N PHE A 132 -14.75 -11.29 -4.93
CA PHE A 132 -14.96 -10.19 -5.88
C PHE A 132 -14.74 -10.65 -7.32
N LEU A 133 -13.64 -11.35 -7.61
CA LEU A 133 -13.38 -11.91 -8.95
C LEU A 133 -14.49 -12.88 -9.39
N LYS A 134 -14.93 -13.78 -8.50
CA LYS A 134 -16.08 -14.68 -8.77
C LYS A 134 -17.38 -13.91 -9.02
N GLN A 135 -17.64 -12.80 -8.31
CA GLN A 135 -18.83 -11.98 -8.54
C GLN A 135 -18.77 -11.24 -9.89
N LEU A 136 -17.63 -10.66 -10.27
CA LEU A 136 -17.44 -9.97 -11.55
C LEU A 136 -17.57 -10.94 -12.74
N LEU A 137 -16.87 -12.07 -12.69
CA LEU A 137 -16.96 -13.15 -13.69
C LEU A 137 -18.29 -13.92 -13.64
N SER A 138 -19.19 -13.57 -12.72
CA SER A 138 -20.48 -14.25 -12.49
C SER A 138 -20.36 -15.77 -12.23
N LEU A 139 -19.23 -16.21 -11.66
CA LEU A 139 -18.88 -17.61 -11.42
C LEU A 139 -19.36 -18.11 -10.03
N PRO A 140 -19.77 -19.39 -9.90
CA PRO A 140 -20.11 -20.00 -8.61
C PRO A 140 -18.97 -19.99 -7.59
N LYS A 141 -19.34 -19.99 -6.29
CA LYS A 141 -18.38 -20.07 -5.17
C LYS A 141 -17.48 -21.32 -5.24
N THR A 142 -17.99 -22.41 -5.80
CA THR A 142 -17.36 -23.73 -5.92
C THR A 142 -16.26 -23.83 -6.97
N VAL A 143 -16.12 -22.85 -7.89
CA VAL A 143 -15.07 -22.88 -8.92
C VAL A 143 -13.68 -22.88 -8.30
N ALA A 144 -12.77 -23.71 -8.82
CA ALA A 144 -11.40 -23.84 -8.31
C ALA A 144 -10.62 -22.52 -8.38
N ASP A 145 -9.80 -22.24 -7.37
CA ASP A 145 -9.09 -20.96 -7.24
C ASP A 145 -8.13 -20.64 -8.41
N PRO A 146 -7.33 -21.60 -8.96
CA PRO A 146 -6.46 -21.32 -10.12
C PRO A 146 -7.23 -20.81 -11.34
N ALA A 147 -8.42 -21.37 -11.60
CA ALA A 147 -9.26 -20.97 -12.72
C ALA A 147 -9.73 -19.51 -12.63
N ILE A 148 -9.96 -18.99 -11.42
CA ILE A 148 -10.30 -17.57 -11.22
C ILE A 148 -9.17 -16.68 -11.74
N TYR A 149 -7.92 -17.00 -11.36
CA TYR A 149 -6.74 -16.23 -11.76
C TYR A 149 -6.44 -16.38 -13.25
N MET A 150 -6.53 -17.60 -13.80
CA MET A 150 -6.45 -17.86 -15.25
C MET A 150 -7.44 -17.00 -16.03
N ILE A 151 -8.73 -17.08 -15.68
CA ILE A 151 -9.83 -16.41 -16.40
C ILE A 151 -9.72 -14.88 -16.33
N SER A 152 -9.37 -14.32 -15.17
CA SER A 152 -9.25 -12.88 -14.97
C SER A 152 -7.91 -12.25 -15.35
N GLY A 153 -6.86 -13.06 -15.57
CA GLY A 153 -5.49 -12.56 -15.65
C GLY A 153 -4.98 -11.88 -14.37
N MET A 154 -5.69 -11.99 -13.24
CA MET A 154 -5.33 -11.27 -12.01
C MET A 154 -4.19 -11.96 -11.26
N LEU A 155 -3.28 -11.16 -10.69
CA LEU A 155 -2.26 -11.62 -9.75
C LEU A 155 -2.90 -11.95 -8.39
N PRO A 156 -2.52 -13.05 -7.70
CA PRO A 156 -3.01 -13.36 -6.35
C PRO A 156 -2.65 -12.30 -5.31
N VAL A 157 -3.39 -12.25 -4.21
CA VAL A 157 -3.21 -11.29 -3.10
C VAL A 157 -1.76 -11.22 -2.59
N GLU A 158 -1.12 -12.38 -2.40
CA GLU A 158 0.28 -12.50 -2.01
C GLU A 158 1.22 -11.80 -3.01
N ALA A 159 1.00 -12.02 -4.32
CA ALA A 159 1.77 -11.41 -5.40
C ALA A 159 1.64 -9.88 -5.45
N GLN A 160 0.43 -9.35 -5.23
CA GLN A 160 0.18 -7.91 -5.28
C GLN A 160 0.86 -7.18 -4.12
N ILE A 161 0.83 -7.77 -2.91
CA ILE A 161 1.55 -7.25 -1.73
C ILE A 161 3.06 -7.29 -1.98
N ASP A 162 3.59 -8.38 -2.49
CA ASP A 162 5.03 -8.49 -2.79
C ASP A 162 5.47 -7.42 -3.80
N VAL A 163 4.68 -7.17 -4.86
CA VAL A 163 4.96 -6.11 -5.85
C VAL A 163 4.92 -4.71 -5.21
N GLN A 164 4.01 -4.46 -4.26
CA GLN A 164 3.97 -3.18 -3.54
C GLN A 164 5.19 -3.02 -2.60
N ILE A 165 5.54 -4.05 -1.83
CA ILE A 165 6.75 -4.07 -0.98
C ILE A 165 8.01 -3.83 -1.82
N LEU A 166 8.16 -4.52 -2.95
CA LEU A 166 9.27 -4.34 -3.88
C LEU A 166 9.27 -2.96 -4.55
N THR A 167 8.10 -2.39 -4.84
CA THR A 167 7.98 -1.03 -5.38
C THR A 167 8.38 0.04 -4.35
N PHE A 168 7.94 -0.13 -3.10
CA PHE A 168 8.30 0.74 -1.98
C PHE A 168 9.81 0.68 -1.70
N TYR A 169 10.38 -0.52 -1.60
CA TYR A 169 11.82 -0.70 -1.40
C TYR A 169 12.65 -0.07 -2.53
N GLY A 170 12.25 -0.29 -3.80
CA GLY A 170 12.93 0.34 -4.93
C GLY A 170 12.88 1.87 -4.92
N ASN A 171 11.88 2.47 -4.26
CA ASN A 171 11.87 3.92 -4.07
C ASN A 171 12.88 4.36 -3.00
N ILE A 172 13.04 3.60 -1.91
CA ILE A 172 14.08 3.84 -0.89
C ILE A 172 15.48 3.79 -1.50
N THR A 173 15.79 2.78 -2.33
CA THR A 173 17.13 2.67 -2.94
C THR A 173 17.48 3.86 -3.82
N ARG A 174 16.48 4.55 -4.39
CA ARG A 174 16.66 5.74 -5.24
C ARG A 174 16.72 7.08 -4.49
N GLN A 175 16.57 7.12 -3.15
CA GLN A 175 16.74 8.37 -2.39
C GLN A 175 18.21 8.72 -2.11
N GLY A 176 19.13 7.74 -2.19
CA GLY A 176 20.56 7.94 -1.96
C GLY A 176 20.96 8.09 -0.49
N GLN A 177 22.28 8.11 -0.23
CA GLN A 177 22.86 7.92 1.11
C GLN A 177 22.52 9.02 2.14
N ASN A 178 22.06 10.18 1.69
CA ASN A 178 21.65 11.29 2.56
C ASN A 178 20.22 11.14 3.10
N SER A 179 19.45 10.16 2.62
CA SER A 179 18.09 9.86 3.11
C SER A 179 18.12 8.98 4.35
N ILE A 180 17.27 9.32 5.32
CA ILE A 180 17.10 8.55 6.57
C ILE A 180 16.55 7.15 6.26
N GLU A 181 15.68 7.03 5.27
CA GLU A 181 15.15 5.76 4.77
C GLU A 181 16.26 4.86 4.19
N TRP A 182 17.20 5.44 3.44
CA TRP A 182 18.35 4.71 2.89
C TRP A 182 19.28 4.24 4.01
N GLN A 183 19.65 5.12 4.94
CA GLN A 183 20.52 4.80 6.08
C GLN A 183 19.89 3.76 7.02
N LEU A 184 18.58 3.85 7.24
CA LEU A 184 17.83 2.87 8.02
C LEU A 184 17.75 1.53 7.28
N ALA A 185 17.57 1.52 5.96
CA ALA A 185 17.58 0.30 5.16
C ALA A 185 18.95 -0.40 5.19
N GLU A 186 20.05 0.33 5.03
CA GLU A 186 21.41 -0.20 5.14
C GLU A 186 21.64 -0.81 6.52
N ARG A 187 21.37 -0.05 7.58
CA ARG A 187 21.56 -0.50 8.97
C ARG A 187 20.71 -1.74 9.29
N GLN A 188 19.44 -1.79 8.86
CA GLN A 188 18.59 -2.95 9.12
C GLN A 188 18.99 -4.17 8.27
N LEU A 189 19.43 -3.99 7.02
CA LEU A 189 19.94 -5.11 6.21
C LEU A 189 21.26 -5.66 6.74
N ASN A 190 22.10 -4.84 7.36
CA ASN A 190 23.34 -5.32 7.99
C ASN A 190 23.09 -5.99 9.36
N VAL A 191 22.05 -5.55 10.11
CA VAL A 191 21.77 -6.05 11.48
C VAL A 191 20.75 -7.21 11.51
N LYS A 192 19.81 -7.31 10.57
CA LYS A 192 18.71 -8.29 10.63
C LYS A 192 18.96 -9.53 9.77
N SER A 193 19.17 -10.67 10.44
CA SER A 193 19.20 -11.99 9.81
C SER A 193 17.85 -12.33 9.15
N ILE A 194 17.87 -13.21 8.16
CA ILE A 194 16.64 -13.64 7.44
C ILE A 194 15.62 -14.34 8.36
N ASN A 195 16.07 -14.94 9.46
CA ASN A 195 15.21 -15.59 10.44
C ASN A 195 14.57 -14.61 11.45
N SER A 196 15.03 -13.36 11.52
CA SER A 196 14.45 -12.37 12.44
C SER A 196 13.03 -11.95 12.03
N ASN A 197 12.23 -11.51 13.00
CA ASN A 197 10.87 -11.03 12.79
C ASN A 197 10.86 -9.54 12.42
N SER A 198 11.37 -9.20 11.22
CA SER A 198 11.48 -7.82 10.73
C SER A 198 11.00 -7.66 9.28
N TRP A 199 10.65 -6.43 8.88
CA TRP A 199 10.27 -6.11 7.50
C TRP A 199 11.41 -6.37 6.50
N PHE A 200 12.66 -6.06 6.87
CA PHE A 200 13.83 -6.36 6.02
C PHE A 200 14.14 -7.86 5.93
N SER A 201 13.79 -8.64 6.95
CA SER A 201 13.84 -10.11 6.91
C SER A 201 12.74 -10.71 6.02
N LEU A 202 11.55 -10.08 5.96
CA LEU A 202 10.51 -10.40 4.98
C LEU A 202 10.96 -10.02 3.57
N LEU A 203 11.54 -8.83 3.39
CA LEU A 203 12.10 -8.36 2.12
C LEU A 203 13.09 -9.37 1.55
N ARG A 204 14.10 -9.82 2.33
CA ARG A 204 15.03 -10.87 1.87
C ARG A 204 14.35 -12.17 1.44
N LYS A 205 13.28 -12.60 2.11
CA LYS A 205 12.49 -13.78 1.71
C LYS A 205 11.75 -13.56 0.39
N ILE A 206 11.22 -12.37 0.16
CA ILE A 206 10.58 -11.98 -1.11
C ILE A 206 11.61 -11.94 -2.24
N PHE A 207 12.79 -11.38 -2.02
CA PHE A 207 13.87 -11.37 -3.02
C PHE A 207 14.32 -12.78 -3.41
N LEU A 208 14.57 -13.68 -2.44
CA LEU A 208 14.92 -15.08 -2.71
C LEU A 208 13.80 -15.82 -3.46
N LYS A 209 12.54 -15.64 -3.05
CA LYS A 209 11.35 -16.23 -3.67
C LYS A 209 11.21 -15.89 -5.16
N TYR A 210 11.68 -14.71 -5.57
CA TYR A 210 11.64 -14.23 -6.95
C TYR A 210 12.99 -14.29 -7.66
N GLU A 211 13.96 -15.06 -7.15
CA GLU A 211 15.30 -15.19 -7.75
C GLU A 211 15.95 -13.82 -8.05
N LEU A 212 15.84 -12.87 -7.13
CA LEU A 212 16.44 -11.53 -7.21
C LEU A 212 17.73 -11.47 -6.35
N ASN A 213 18.71 -10.67 -6.77
CA ASN A 213 19.95 -10.43 -6.02
C ASN A 213 19.69 -9.84 -4.62
N ASP A 214 20.58 -10.00 -3.64
CA ASP A 214 20.31 -9.52 -2.26
C ASP A 214 19.97 -8.02 -2.25
N PRO A 215 18.92 -7.58 -1.52
CA PRO A 215 18.46 -6.20 -1.51
C PRO A 215 19.55 -5.16 -1.21
N ALA A 216 20.61 -5.51 -0.46
CA ALA A 216 21.73 -4.60 -0.22
C ALA A 216 22.50 -4.23 -1.50
N GLN A 217 22.59 -5.12 -2.50
CA GLN A 217 23.24 -4.82 -3.77
C GLN A 217 22.50 -3.72 -4.54
N TYR A 218 21.16 -3.74 -4.52
CA TYR A 218 20.31 -2.70 -5.11
C TYR A 218 20.28 -1.40 -4.31
N LEU A 219 20.64 -1.43 -3.03
CA LEU A 219 20.77 -0.24 -2.17
C LEU A 219 22.06 0.54 -2.49
N VAL A 220 23.15 -0.19 -2.76
CA VAL A 220 24.44 0.35 -3.21
C VAL A 220 24.39 0.76 -4.68
N ASN A 221 23.79 -0.05 -5.56
CA ASN A 221 23.70 0.18 -7.01
C ASN A 221 22.23 0.30 -7.46
N PRO A 222 21.55 1.45 -7.21
CA PRO A 222 20.15 1.61 -7.53
C PRO A 222 19.89 1.75 -9.04
N ILE A 223 19.12 0.81 -9.61
CA ILE A 223 18.67 0.85 -11.01
C ILE A 223 17.46 1.77 -11.23
N SER A 224 17.30 2.25 -12.47
CA SER A 224 16.24 3.19 -12.82
C SER A 224 14.83 2.64 -12.56
N LYS A 225 13.86 3.53 -12.33
CA LYS A 225 12.45 3.18 -12.11
C LYS A 225 11.85 2.34 -13.24
N CYS A 226 12.32 2.50 -14.48
CA CYS A 226 11.88 1.70 -15.63
C CYS A 226 12.47 0.28 -15.60
N GLN A 227 13.78 0.14 -15.35
CA GLN A 227 14.44 -1.16 -15.21
C GLN A 227 13.85 -1.94 -14.03
N TRP A 228 13.72 -1.30 -12.86
CA TRP A 228 13.10 -1.88 -11.66
C TRP A 228 11.70 -2.41 -11.95
N LYS A 229 10.83 -1.60 -12.58
CA LYS A 229 9.47 -2.05 -12.93
C LYS A 229 9.53 -3.26 -13.87
N ARG A 230 10.41 -3.26 -14.88
CA ARG A 230 10.52 -4.36 -15.86
C ARG A 230 10.98 -5.67 -15.21
N GLU A 231 12.02 -5.61 -14.38
CA GLU A 231 12.62 -6.76 -13.71
C GLU A 231 11.67 -7.39 -12.68
N ILE A 232 11.14 -6.58 -11.75
CA ILE A 232 10.18 -7.04 -10.74
C ILE A 232 8.91 -7.62 -11.42
N THR A 233 8.37 -6.95 -12.44
CA THR A 233 7.21 -7.46 -13.18
C THR A 233 7.51 -8.81 -13.82
N SER A 234 8.65 -8.95 -14.51
CA SER A 234 9.03 -10.20 -15.19
C SER A 234 9.22 -11.36 -14.21
N LYS A 235 10.00 -11.18 -13.13
CA LYS A 235 10.28 -12.23 -12.14
C LYS A 235 9.03 -12.64 -11.36
N VAL A 236 8.22 -11.69 -10.90
CA VAL A 236 6.98 -12.00 -10.15
C VAL A 236 5.94 -12.68 -11.05
N GLN A 237 5.77 -12.22 -12.29
CA GLN A 237 4.83 -12.86 -13.22
C GLN A 237 5.26 -14.28 -13.60
N LYS A 238 6.55 -14.53 -13.91
CA LYS A 238 7.07 -15.88 -14.20
C LYS A 238 6.72 -16.87 -13.07
N PHE A 239 7.15 -16.56 -11.84
CA PHE A 239 6.94 -17.43 -10.68
C PHE A 239 5.45 -17.74 -10.45
N TRP A 240 4.59 -16.73 -10.53
CA TRP A 240 3.16 -16.95 -10.30
C TRP A 240 2.45 -17.67 -11.45
N THR A 241 2.89 -17.49 -12.70
CA THR A 241 2.38 -18.29 -13.82
C THR A 241 2.74 -19.75 -13.66
N GLU A 242 4.00 -20.08 -13.36
CA GLU A 242 4.43 -21.47 -13.12
C GLU A 242 3.67 -22.09 -11.93
N LYS A 243 3.51 -21.34 -10.83
CA LYS A 243 2.77 -21.77 -9.63
C LYS A 243 1.28 -21.99 -9.89
N ILE A 244 0.60 -21.09 -10.58
CA ILE A 244 -0.85 -21.19 -10.87
C ILE A 244 -1.14 -22.31 -11.87
N LEU A 245 -0.36 -22.41 -12.96
CA LEU A 245 -0.59 -23.45 -13.97
C LEU A 245 -0.30 -24.86 -13.42
N ASN A 246 0.70 -25.02 -12.55
CA ASN A 246 0.94 -26.29 -11.87
C ASN A 246 -0.13 -26.62 -10.81
N GLN A 247 -0.74 -25.62 -10.17
CA GLN A 247 -1.93 -25.84 -9.33
C GLN A 247 -3.17 -26.22 -10.14
N ALA A 248 -3.37 -25.61 -11.32
CA ALA A 248 -4.53 -25.88 -12.18
C ALA A 248 -4.59 -27.35 -12.65
N LYS A 249 -3.43 -27.95 -12.99
CA LYS A 249 -3.29 -29.38 -13.36
C LYS A 249 -3.84 -30.37 -12.33
N LEU A 250 -3.99 -29.96 -11.06
CA LEU A 250 -4.48 -30.81 -9.97
C LEU A 250 -6.01 -30.86 -9.87
N TYR A 251 -6.73 -30.05 -10.66
CA TYR A 251 -8.20 -29.98 -10.62
C TYR A 251 -8.83 -30.64 -11.84
N THR A 252 -9.50 -31.78 -11.64
CA THR A 252 -10.22 -32.52 -12.70
C THR A 252 -11.27 -31.66 -13.41
N SER A 253 -11.92 -30.73 -12.71
CA SER A 253 -12.89 -29.78 -13.28
C SER A 253 -12.29 -28.74 -14.23
N LEU A 254 -10.96 -28.72 -14.41
CA LEU A 254 -10.23 -27.87 -15.35
C LEU A 254 -9.52 -28.69 -16.46
N LYS A 255 -9.77 -30.01 -16.56
CA LYS A 255 -9.12 -30.93 -17.52
C LYS A 255 -9.14 -30.45 -18.98
N TYR A 256 -10.18 -29.71 -19.38
CA TYR A 256 -10.39 -29.23 -20.74
C TYR A 256 -10.29 -27.71 -20.92
N LEU A 257 -10.07 -26.96 -19.83
CA LEU A 257 -9.75 -25.54 -19.87
C LEU A 257 -8.27 -25.39 -20.25
N SER A 258 -7.96 -24.62 -21.29
CA SER A 258 -6.57 -24.47 -21.74
C SER A 258 -5.76 -23.80 -20.64
N LEU A 259 -4.58 -24.37 -20.35
CA LEU A 259 -3.76 -23.96 -19.20
C LEU A 259 -2.92 -22.71 -19.53
N ILE A 260 -3.61 -21.63 -19.85
CA ILE A 260 -3.06 -20.32 -20.22
C ILE A 260 -3.31 -19.33 -19.08
N TYR A 261 -2.27 -18.59 -18.68
CA TYR A 261 -2.39 -17.46 -17.76
C TYR A 261 -1.37 -16.39 -18.11
N LYS A 262 -1.88 -15.19 -18.40
CA LYS A 262 -1.09 -14.00 -18.76
C LYS A 262 -1.47 -12.88 -17.80
N PRO A 263 -0.65 -12.59 -16.77
CA PRO A 263 -0.97 -11.55 -15.80
C PRO A 263 -1.26 -10.19 -16.46
N GLY A 264 -2.46 -9.65 -16.22
CA GLY A 264 -2.98 -8.41 -16.84
C GLY A 264 -3.90 -8.62 -18.05
N GLN A 265 -4.02 -9.85 -18.57
CA GLN A 265 -4.93 -10.20 -19.68
C GLN A 265 -5.87 -11.33 -19.27
N CYS A 266 -7.18 -11.11 -19.43
CA CYS A 266 -8.20 -12.14 -19.29
C CYS A 266 -7.95 -13.30 -20.28
N HIS A 267 -8.38 -14.50 -19.89
CA HIS A 267 -8.31 -15.69 -20.73
C HIS A 267 -9.12 -15.51 -22.03
N PRO A 268 -8.74 -16.11 -23.18
CA PRO A 268 -9.46 -15.94 -24.45
C PRO A 268 -10.98 -16.12 -24.37
N ILE A 269 -11.48 -17.10 -23.61
CA ILE A 269 -12.93 -17.33 -23.38
C ILE A 269 -13.63 -16.13 -22.71
N ALA A 270 -12.89 -15.36 -21.90
CA ALA A 270 -13.37 -14.16 -21.21
C ALA A 270 -13.05 -12.85 -21.97
N ASN A 271 -12.33 -12.91 -23.09
CA ASN A 271 -11.88 -11.74 -23.84
C ASN A 271 -12.60 -11.67 -25.20
N THR A 272 -13.48 -10.68 -25.36
CA THR A 272 -14.24 -10.51 -26.62
C THR A 272 -13.83 -9.21 -27.30
N ASN A 273 -13.22 -9.31 -28.48
CA ASN A 273 -12.91 -8.16 -29.35
C ASN A 273 -14.18 -7.50 -29.96
N ALA A 274 -15.38 -7.84 -29.48
CA ALA A 274 -16.64 -7.49 -30.11
C ALA A 274 -17.37 -6.41 -29.29
N MET A 275 -17.69 -5.28 -29.94
CA MET A 275 -18.61 -4.25 -29.42
C MET A 275 -20.09 -4.73 -29.35
N ASN A 276 -20.33 -6.05 -29.38
CA ASN A 276 -21.65 -6.65 -29.48
C ASN A 276 -22.14 -7.09 -28.09
N SER A 277 -23.11 -6.36 -27.55
CA SER A 277 -23.72 -6.65 -26.25
C SER A 277 -24.26 -8.09 -26.13
N ARG A 278 -24.69 -8.70 -27.24
CA ARG A 278 -25.16 -10.11 -27.25
C ARG A 278 -24.04 -11.11 -26.92
N GLU A 279 -22.78 -10.82 -27.24
CA GLU A 279 -21.66 -11.68 -26.83
C GLU A 279 -21.31 -11.49 -25.36
N ILE A 280 -21.36 -10.27 -24.84
CA ILE A 280 -21.08 -10.01 -23.41
C ILE A 280 -22.08 -10.76 -22.52
N ILE A 281 -23.38 -10.74 -22.88
CA ILE A 281 -24.45 -11.52 -22.23
C ILE A 281 -24.14 -13.04 -22.20
N ARG A 282 -23.42 -13.56 -23.20
CA ARG A 282 -23.08 -14.99 -23.33
C ARG A 282 -21.86 -15.40 -22.49
N ILE A 283 -20.93 -14.49 -22.18
CA ILE A 283 -19.69 -14.78 -21.43
C ILE A 283 -19.97 -15.46 -20.08
N PRO A 284 -20.90 -14.99 -19.22
CA PRO A 284 -21.25 -15.67 -17.97
C PRO A 284 -21.69 -17.13 -18.12
N THR A 285 -22.18 -17.54 -19.30
CA THR A 285 -22.55 -18.94 -19.59
C THR A 285 -21.34 -19.71 -20.10
N LYS A 286 -20.60 -19.17 -21.08
CA LYS A 286 -19.35 -19.76 -21.61
C LYS A 286 -18.35 -20.08 -20.49
N LEU A 287 -18.11 -19.14 -19.56
CA LEU A 287 -17.18 -19.34 -18.45
C LEU A 287 -17.65 -20.42 -17.45
N LYS A 288 -18.95 -20.51 -17.15
CA LYS A 288 -19.47 -21.55 -16.24
C LYS A 288 -19.30 -22.94 -16.82
N ILE A 289 -19.48 -23.09 -18.14
CA ILE A 289 -19.25 -24.35 -18.85
C ILE A 289 -17.78 -24.73 -18.73
N ALA A 290 -16.87 -23.82 -19.13
CA ALA A 290 -15.42 -24.03 -19.15
C ALA A 290 -14.81 -24.38 -17.78
N THR A 291 -15.42 -23.99 -16.66
CA THR A 291 -14.97 -24.37 -15.29
C THR A 291 -15.78 -25.50 -14.64
N GLY A 292 -16.51 -26.30 -15.42
CA GLY A 292 -17.29 -27.45 -14.91
C GLY A 292 -18.37 -27.06 -13.90
N SER A 293 -18.95 -25.86 -14.02
CA SER A 293 -19.88 -25.29 -13.02
C SER A 293 -21.24 -24.88 -13.60
N TYR A 294 -21.48 -25.18 -14.87
CA TYR A 294 -22.77 -24.96 -15.53
C TYR A 294 -23.76 -26.08 -15.22
N ILE A 295 -25.04 -25.73 -15.15
CA ILE A 295 -26.14 -26.68 -15.06
C ILE A 295 -27.15 -26.25 -16.13
N LEU A 296 -27.50 -27.18 -17.01
CA LEU A 296 -28.44 -26.96 -18.12
C LEU A 296 -29.77 -26.38 -17.60
N GLN A 297 -30.34 -25.44 -18.34
CA GLN A 297 -31.57 -24.77 -17.94
C GLN A 297 -32.76 -25.76 -17.91
N THR A 298 -32.78 -26.77 -18.79
CA THR A 298 -33.74 -27.89 -18.72
C THR A 298 -33.66 -28.70 -17.43
N VAL A 299 -32.45 -28.88 -16.88
CA VAL A 299 -32.25 -29.55 -15.58
C VAL A 299 -32.68 -28.64 -14.43
N ARG A 300 -32.40 -27.33 -14.51
CA ARG A 300 -32.86 -26.34 -13.52
C ARG A 300 -34.37 -26.14 -13.50
N ALA A 301 -35.03 -26.09 -14.65
CA ALA A 301 -36.48 -25.98 -14.77
C ALA A 301 -37.19 -27.11 -14.01
N LYS A 302 -36.66 -28.34 -14.07
CA LYS A 302 -37.15 -29.51 -13.32
C LYS A 302 -37.02 -29.37 -11.80
N PHE A 303 -36.06 -28.59 -11.29
CA PHE A 303 -35.92 -28.28 -9.85
C PHE A 303 -36.75 -27.07 -9.39
N ILE A 304 -37.19 -26.21 -10.30
CA ILE A 304 -37.83 -24.91 -9.99
C ILE A 304 -39.33 -24.90 -10.40
N SER A 305 -39.80 -25.93 -11.12
CA SER A 305 -41.19 -26.06 -11.60
C SER A 305 -41.70 -24.89 -12.45
N ASN A 306 -40.81 -24.22 -13.18
CA ASN A 306 -41.13 -23.19 -14.15
C ASN A 306 -40.53 -23.57 -15.52
N THR A 307 -41.39 -23.68 -16.54
CA THR A 307 -41.04 -24.07 -17.92
C THR A 307 -40.45 -22.94 -18.75
N GLU A 308 -40.74 -21.66 -18.44
CA GLU A 308 -40.19 -20.50 -19.17
C GLU A 308 -38.66 -20.41 -19.02
N LEU A 309 -38.13 -20.98 -17.94
CA LEU A 309 -36.69 -21.00 -17.66
C LEU A 309 -35.88 -21.92 -18.58
N SER A 310 -36.50 -22.82 -19.37
CA SER A 310 -35.74 -23.87 -20.08
C SER A 310 -35.01 -23.40 -21.35
N ILE A 311 -35.20 -22.15 -21.80
CA ILE A 311 -34.60 -21.59 -23.02
C ILE A 311 -33.06 -21.47 -22.91
N CYS A 312 -32.37 -21.75 -24.01
CA CYS A 312 -30.91 -21.72 -24.12
C CYS A 312 -30.30 -20.32 -23.91
N LYS A 313 -29.43 -20.17 -22.90
CA LYS A 313 -28.74 -18.92 -22.58
C LYS A 313 -27.62 -18.52 -23.57
N LEU A 314 -27.39 -19.28 -24.64
CA LEU A 314 -26.49 -18.90 -25.73
C LEU A 314 -27.21 -18.44 -27.00
N CYS A 315 -28.25 -19.14 -27.49
CA CYS A 315 -29.00 -18.70 -28.68
C CYS A 315 -30.27 -17.89 -28.36
N ASN A 316 -30.92 -18.16 -27.23
CA ASN A 316 -32.23 -17.62 -26.85
C ASN A 316 -33.36 -17.93 -27.86
N GLU A 317 -33.27 -19.06 -28.58
CA GLU A 317 -34.25 -19.49 -29.60
C GLU A 317 -35.02 -20.76 -29.21
N THR A 318 -34.37 -21.74 -28.56
CA THR A 318 -34.93 -23.07 -28.30
C THR A 318 -34.55 -23.59 -26.90
N GLU A 319 -35.17 -24.69 -26.48
CA GLU A 319 -34.93 -25.33 -25.19
C GLU A 319 -33.48 -25.86 -25.03
N GLU A 320 -32.90 -25.64 -23.85
CA GLU A 320 -31.50 -25.91 -23.51
C GLU A 320 -31.26 -27.38 -23.12
N THR A 321 -31.39 -28.27 -24.09
CA THR A 321 -30.98 -29.67 -23.95
C THR A 321 -29.48 -29.83 -24.26
N LEU A 322 -28.87 -30.94 -23.84
CA LEU A 322 -27.51 -31.29 -24.24
C LEU A 322 -27.38 -31.47 -25.78
N PRO A 323 -28.27 -32.22 -26.47
CA PRO A 323 -28.28 -32.27 -27.93
C PRO A 323 -28.39 -30.89 -28.60
N HIS A 324 -29.13 -29.93 -28.02
CA HIS A 324 -29.19 -28.59 -28.56
C HIS A 324 -27.80 -27.94 -28.65
N PHE A 325 -27.02 -27.93 -27.57
CA PHE A 325 -25.65 -27.37 -27.62
C PHE A 325 -24.75 -28.10 -28.62
N LEU A 326 -24.80 -29.44 -28.62
CA LEU A 326 -23.91 -30.29 -29.43
C LEU A 326 -24.29 -30.40 -30.91
N LEU A 327 -25.51 -30.03 -31.31
CA LEU A 327 -25.99 -30.22 -32.69
C LEU A 327 -26.61 -28.96 -33.32
N THR A 328 -27.46 -28.21 -32.61
CA THR A 328 -28.34 -27.19 -33.23
C THR A 328 -28.20 -25.76 -32.71
N CYS A 329 -27.35 -25.51 -31.71
CA CYS A 329 -27.16 -24.17 -31.16
C CYS A 329 -26.36 -23.28 -32.13
N LYS A 330 -27.04 -22.34 -32.80
CA LYS A 330 -26.43 -21.39 -33.76
C LYS A 330 -25.26 -20.60 -33.16
N SER A 331 -25.39 -20.15 -31.91
CA SER A 331 -24.35 -19.37 -31.19
C SER A 331 -23.04 -20.11 -30.91
N LEU A 332 -22.97 -21.39 -31.24
CA LEU A 332 -21.75 -22.20 -31.20
C LEU A 332 -21.36 -22.76 -32.56
N GLU A 333 -22.13 -22.50 -33.63
CA GLU A 333 -22.04 -23.22 -34.90
C GLU A 333 -20.68 -23.05 -35.58
N ASP A 334 -20.17 -21.83 -35.65
CA ASP A 334 -18.88 -21.49 -36.27
C ASP A 334 -17.67 -22.14 -35.56
N ILE A 335 -17.79 -22.39 -34.24
CA ILE A 335 -16.74 -23.00 -33.43
C ILE A 335 -16.91 -24.53 -33.40
N ARG A 336 -18.16 -25.00 -33.37
CA ARG A 336 -18.53 -26.41 -33.23
C ARG A 336 -18.29 -27.21 -34.50
N LYS A 337 -18.61 -26.66 -35.68
CA LYS A 337 -18.43 -27.33 -36.98
C LYS A 337 -17.02 -27.86 -37.20
N PRO A 338 -15.95 -27.03 -37.21
CA PRO A 338 -14.59 -27.51 -37.47
C PRO A 338 -14.12 -28.54 -36.43
N ILE A 339 -14.44 -28.35 -35.14
CA ILE A 339 -14.05 -29.31 -34.09
C ILE A 339 -14.73 -30.68 -34.29
N LEU A 340 -16.02 -30.71 -34.65
CA LEU A 340 -16.72 -31.96 -34.93
C LEU A 340 -16.25 -32.59 -36.24
N GLU A 341 -15.96 -31.80 -37.27
CA GLU A 341 -15.46 -32.27 -38.56
C GLU A 341 -14.05 -32.89 -38.41
N ASP A 342 -13.13 -32.25 -37.68
CA ASP A 342 -11.80 -32.80 -37.36
C ASP A 342 -11.91 -34.12 -36.55
N LEU A 343 -12.81 -34.17 -35.56
CA LEU A 343 -13.08 -35.39 -34.78
C LEU A 343 -13.69 -36.54 -35.62
N ILE A 344 -14.51 -36.23 -36.63
CA ILE A 344 -15.09 -37.21 -37.55
C ILE A 344 -14.03 -37.74 -38.53
N ASN A 345 -13.20 -36.84 -39.06
CA ASN A 345 -12.15 -37.14 -40.04
C ASN A 345 -10.98 -37.95 -39.43
N SER A 346 -10.69 -37.79 -38.14
CA SER A 346 -9.53 -38.43 -37.47
C SER A 346 -9.69 -39.93 -37.15
N CYS A 347 -10.86 -40.55 -37.41
CA CYS A 347 -11.17 -41.88 -36.90
C CYS A 347 -11.09 -42.99 -37.96
N SER A 348 -9.96 -43.69 -38.02
CA SER A 348 -9.78 -44.99 -38.70
C SER A 348 -10.00 -46.18 -37.74
N GLU A 349 -9.87 -47.42 -38.25
CA GLU A 349 -10.37 -48.64 -37.61
C GLU A 349 -9.39 -49.26 -36.57
N GLU A 350 -9.80 -49.32 -35.29
CA GLU A 350 -9.87 -50.54 -34.42
C GLU A 350 -10.33 -50.14 -32.99
N LEU A 351 -10.59 -51.10 -32.09
CA LEU A 351 -11.37 -50.87 -30.85
C LEU A 351 -10.54 -50.64 -29.58
N ALA A 352 -10.95 -49.63 -28.80
CA ALA A 352 -10.70 -49.51 -27.35
C ALA A 352 -11.96 -48.95 -26.64
N VAL A 353 -12.09 -49.15 -25.32
CA VAL A 353 -13.34 -48.92 -24.56
C VAL A 353 -13.29 -47.65 -23.71
N PHE A 354 -14.32 -46.80 -23.83
CA PHE A 354 -14.68 -45.76 -22.85
C PHE A 354 -16.15 -45.88 -22.45
N ASN A 355 -16.46 -45.58 -21.19
CA ASN A 355 -17.75 -45.87 -20.56
C ASN A 355 -18.61 -44.59 -20.42
N MET A 356 -19.25 -44.16 -21.51
CA MET A 356 -20.05 -42.92 -21.55
C MET A 356 -21.34 -43.01 -20.71
N LYS A 357 -21.22 -42.80 -19.40
CA LYS A 357 -22.33 -42.44 -18.51
C LYS A 357 -22.19 -41.07 -17.85
N ASP A 358 -20.99 -40.51 -17.77
CA ASP A 358 -20.71 -39.27 -17.03
C ASP A 358 -20.08 -38.13 -17.85
N GLU A 359 -19.44 -38.41 -19.00
CA GLU A 359 -18.52 -37.48 -19.70
C GLU A 359 -19.19 -36.50 -20.71
N HIS A 360 -20.49 -36.21 -20.56
CA HIS A 360 -21.23 -35.38 -21.53
C HIS A 360 -20.89 -33.88 -21.51
N PHE A 361 -20.38 -33.35 -20.39
CA PHE A 361 -19.98 -31.94 -20.28
C PHE A 361 -18.57 -31.68 -20.85
N ASP A 362 -17.75 -32.71 -20.95
CA ASP A 362 -16.34 -32.66 -21.37
C ASP A 362 -16.21 -32.18 -22.83
N ILE A 363 -17.01 -32.77 -23.73
CA ILE A 363 -17.11 -32.37 -25.14
C ILE A 363 -17.60 -30.91 -25.25
N LEU A 364 -18.53 -30.51 -24.39
CA LEU A 364 -19.05 -29.14 -24.37
C LEU A 364 -18.01 -28.13 -23.85
N GLN A 365 -17.07 -28.54 -23.00
CA GLN A 365 -15.93 -27.71 -22.61
C GLN A 365 -14.92 -27.55 -23.75
N LEU A 366 -14.59 -28.64 -24.46
CA LEU A 366 -13.71 -28.61 -25.63
C LEU A 366 -14.24 -27.69 -26.74
N ILE A 367 -15.56 -27.66 -26.97
CA ILE A 367 -16.21 -26.75 -27.94
C ILE A 367 -16.14 -25.27 -27.49
N ILE A 368 -16.09 -25.00 -26.18
CA ILE A 368 -15.99 -23.63 -25.64
C ILE A 368 -14.53 -23.15 -25.57
N ASP A 369 -13.54 -24.05 -25.49
CA ASP A 369 -12.11 -23.72 -25.49
C ASP A 369 -11.27 -24.61 -26.44
N PRO A 370 -11.31 -24.37 -27.76
CA PRO A 370 -10.60 -25.17 -28.76
C PRO A 370 -9.06 -25.13 -28.64
N PHE A 371 -8.49 -24.20 -27.87
CA PHE A 371 -7.04 -24.15 -27.67
C PHE A 371 -6.52 -25.42 -26.99
N THR A 372 -7.30 -26.05 -26.12
CA THR A 372 -6.92 -27.32 -25.48
C THR A 372 -6.76 -28.44 -26.49
N TYR A 373 -7.74 -28.61 -27.40
CA TYR A 373 -7.72 -29.62 -28.47
C TYR A 373 -6.47 -29.49 -29.35
N MET A 374 -6.19 -28.27 -29.81
CA MET A 374 -4.99 -27.93 -30.60
C MET A 374 -3.66 -28.22 -29.88
N THR A 375 -3.62 -28.22 -28.55
CA THR A 375 -2.42 -28.60 -27.77
C THR A 375 -2.33 -30.11 -27.51
N MET A 376 -3.45 -30.82 -27.37
CA MET A 376 -3.45 -32.28 -27.18
C MET A 376 -2.97 -33.00 -28.44
N LEU A 377 -3.37 -32.55 -29.63
CA LEU A 377 -2.95 -33.11 -30.93
C LEU A 377 -1.44 -33.06 -31.22
N ARG A 378 -0.64 -32.32 -30.43
CA ARG A 378 0.80 -32.14 -30.68
C ARG A 378 1.72 -33.04 -29.85
N ASN A 379 1.24 -33.67 -28.79
CA ASN A 379 2.12 -34.05 -27.68
C ASN A 379 2.36 -35.56 -27.45
N GLU A 380 1.52 -36.49 -27.92
CA GLU A 380 1.83 -37.92 -27.81
C GLU A 380 1.05 -38.81 -28.81
N GLN A 381 1.43 -40.09 -28.88
CA GLN A 381 0.97 -41.04 -29.92
C GLN A 381 -0.32 -41.78 -29.53
N THR A 382 -1.18 -42.02 -30.53
CA THR A 382 -2.25 -43.06 -30.58
C THR A 382 -3.26 -43.16 -29.43
N ILE A 383 -4.53 -42.87 -29.73
CA ILE A 383 -5.66 -43.82 -29.75
C ILE A 383 -6.90 -43.05 -30.25
N TYR A 384 -7.66 -43.62 -31.19
CA TYR A 384 -8.93 -43.07 -31.69
C TYR A 384 -10.04 -44.11 -31.57
N ALA A 385 -11.29 -43.68 -31.42
CA ALA A 385 -12.45 -44.56 -31.31
C ALA A 385 -13.67 -43.94 -32.00
N LYS A 386 -14.46 -44.77 -32.71
CA LYS A 386 -15.66 -44.34 -33.45
C LYS A 386 -16.92 -44.90 -32.78
N ILE A 387 -17.97 -44.07 -32.68
CA ILE A 387 -19.22 -44.39 -31.97
C ILE A 387 -20.37 -44.45 -32.97
N TYR A 388 -21.19 -45.49 -32.90
CA TYR A 388 -22.49 -45.54 -33.58
C TYR A 388 -23.61 -45.18 -32.59
N ILE A 389 -24.39 -44.13 -32.91
CA ILE A 389 -25.54 -43.68 -32.11
C ILE A 389 -26.82 -43.97 -32.91
N HIS A 390 -27.64 -44.90 -32.43
CA HIS A 390 -29.00 -45.09 -32.93
C HIS A 390 -29.99 -44.29 -32.08
N PHE A 391 -30.71 -43.37 -32.71
CA PHE A 391 -31.69 -42.51 -32.05
C PHE A 391 -33.10 -43.13 -32.10
N TYR A 392 -33.67 -43.43 -30.93
CA TYR A 392 -35.08 -43.85 -30.78
C TYR A 392 -35.79 -42.94 -29.77
N GLY A 393 -35.95 -41.66 -30.14
CA GLY A 393 -36.52 -40.62 -29.27
C GLY A 393 -35.66 -40.37 -28.04
N ASP A 394 -36.30 -40.19 -26.89
CA ASP A 394 -35.66 -39.77 -25.63
C ASP A 394 -34.84 -40.86 -24.90
N LYS A 395 -34.48 -41.96 -25.59
CA LYS A 395 -33.66 -43.05 -25.01
C LYS A 395 -32.58 -43.52 -25.99
N ILE A 396 -31.40 -43.75 -25.43
CA ILE A 396 -30.24 -44.34 -26.10
C ILE A 396 -30.08 -45.78 -25.59
N SER A 397 -29.74 -46.71 -26.48
CA SER A 397 -29.38 -48.09 -26.17
C SER A 397 -28.30 -48.60 -27.12
N TRP A 398 -27.61 -49.67 -26.73
CA TRP A 398 -26.55 -50.30 -27.51
C TRP A 398 -26.56 -51.82 -27.32
N THR A 399 -26.04 -52.55 -28.31
CA THR A 399 -25.96 -54.02 -28.34
C THR A 399 -24.52 -54.48 -28.58
N HIS A 400 -24.20 -55.73 -28.24
CA HIS A 400 -22.82 -56.21 -28.11
C HIS A 400 -22.67 -57.61 -28.75
N THR A 401 -21.68 -57.76 -29.64
CA THR A 401 -21.23 -59.05 -30.19
C THR A 401 -19.70 -59.04 -30.37
N MET A 402 -19.06 -60.20 -30.31
CA MET A 402 -17.60 -60.35 -30.40
C MET A 402 -17.22 -61.42 -31.43
N THR A 403 -16.14 -61.20 -32.17
CA THR A 403 -15.36 -62.25 -32.88
C THR A 403 -13.93 -61.73 -33.16
N LYS A 404 -13.01 -62.60 -33.58
CA LYS A 404 -11.56 -62.31 -33.66
C LYS A 404 -11.01 -62.22 -35.09
N GLY A 405 -10.13 -61.25 -35.35
CA GLY A 405 -8.71 -61.52 -35.66
C GLY A 405 -8.19 -61.56 -37.11
N LEU A 406 -7.37 -60.54 -37.45
CA LEU A 406 -6.09 -60.53 -38.19
C LEU A 406 -5.93 -61.02 -39.67
N HIS A 407 -5.10 -60.23 -40.39
CA HIS A 407 -4.20 -60.50 -41.54
C HIS A 407 -4.71 -60.57 -43.01
N ASP A 408 -4.19 -59.62 -43.81
CA ASP A 408 -3.63 -59.64 -45.20
C ASP A 408 -4.20 -60.55 -46.32
N CYS A 409 -4.40 -59.98 -47.53
CA CYS A 409 -3.72 -60.40 -48.79
C CYS A 409 -4.17 -59.71 -50.13
N LEU A 410 -3.19 -59.23 -50.91
CA LEU A 410 -2.99 -59.34 -52.40
C LEU A 410 -4.02 -58.77 -53.43
N CYS A 411 -3.68 -58.90 -54.74
CA CYS A 411 -4.11 -58.04 -55.89
C CYS A 411 -4.72 -58.80 -57.11
N PHE A 412 -5.11 -58.03 -58.17
CA PHE A 412 -4.95 -58.24 -59.65
C PHE A 412 -6.13 -58.60 -60.64
N VAL A 413 -6.33 -57.73 -61.67
CA VAL A 413 -6.95 -57.84 -63.06
C VAL A 413 -8.35 -58.51 -63.27
N ILE A 414 -9.07 -58.56 -64.43
CA ILE A 414 -8.95 -58.30 -65.92
C ILE A 414 -10.26 -57.58 -66.45
N PHE A 415 -10.63 -57.26 -67.73
CA PHE A 415 -10.09 -57.28 -69.13
C PHE A 415 -10.78 -56.22 -70.06
N ILE A 416 -10.83 -56.40 -71.41
CA ILE A 416 -11.33 -55.49 -72.50
C ILE A 416 -12.20 -56.25 -73.55
N LEU A 417 -13.04 -55.55 -74.36
CA LEU A 417 -13.50 -55.80 -75.78
C LEU A 417 -14.78 -54.95 -76.10
N THR A 418 -15.21 -54.48 -77.30
CA THR A 418 -14.74 -54.42 -78.73
C THR A 418 -15.41 -53.21 -79.47
N VAL A 419 -15.04 -52.88 -80.73
CA VAL A 419 -15.73 -51.92 -81.66
C VAL A 419 -15.80 -52.50 -83.10
N GLY A 420 -16.67 -52.01 -83.99
CA GLY A 420 -16.58 -52.33 -85.43
C GLY A 420 -17.45 -51.51 -86.41
N LYS A 421 -16.85 -51.03 -87.50
CA LYS A 421 -17.48 -50.63 -88.78
C LYS A 421 -16.44 -50.64 -89.92
N LEU A 422 -16.86 -50.70 -91.19
CA LEU A 422 -16.02 -50.94 -92.37
C LEU A 422 -16.15 -49.83 -93.43
N GLN A 423 -15.06 -49.44 -94.10
CA GLN A 423 -15.08 -48.96 -95.50
C GLN A 423 -13.68 -48.76 -96.13
N GLY A 424 -13.57 -49.00 -97.45
CA GLY A 424 -12.76 -48.25 -98.43
C GLY A 424 -11.23 -48.26 -98.35
N GLN A 425 -10.57 -48.73 -99.43
CA GLN A 425 -9.10 -48.61 -99.63
C GLN A 425 -8.71 -47.33 -100.38
N SER A 426 -7.50 -46.80 -100.11
CA SER A 426 -6.91 -45.65 -100.83
C SER A 426 -5.37 -45.64 -100.74
N GLN A 427 -4.68 -45.23 -101.81
CA GLN A 427 -3.22 -45.34 -101.93
C GLN A 427 -2.42 -44.09 -101.49
N VAL A 428 -3.10 -42.99 -101.14
CA VAL A 428 -2.45 -41.75 -100.64
C VAL A 428 -2.38 -41.79 -99.11
N PRO A 429 -1.27 -41.40 -98.45
CA PRO A 429 -1.20 -41.36 -97.00
C PRO A 429 -2.15 -40.30 -96.42
N VAL A 430 -2.98 -40.69 -95.45
CA VAL A 430 -4.01 -39.84 -94.84
C VAL A 430 -3.59 -39.44 -93.43
N ILE A 431 -3.40 -38.14 -93.21
CA ILE A 431 -3.31 -37.56 -91.87
C ILE A 431 -4.73 -37.55 -91.27
N GLU A 432 -4.92 -38.21 -90.12
CA GLU A 432 -6.20 -38.30 -89.44
C GLU A 432 -6.59 -36.97 -88.79
N GLY A 433 -7.89 -36.66 -88.76
CA GLY A 433 -8.41 -35.46 -88.11
C GLY A 433 -8.20 -34.14 -88.87
N VAL A 434 -7.68 -34.19 -90.10
CA VAL A 434 -7.55 -33.01 -90.97
C VAL A 434 -8.92 -32.46 -91.35
N VAL A 435 -9.05 -31.14 -91.26
CA VAL A 435 -10.18 -30.34 -91.74
C VAL A 435 -9.69 -29.43 -92.85
N THR A 436 -10.40 -29.36 -93.97
CA THR A 436 -10.13 -28.36 -95.00
C THR A 436 -10.82 -27.05 -94.63
N SER A 437 -10.07 -25.95 -94.47
CA SER A 437 -10.63 -24.63 -94.17
C SER A 437 -11.22 -23.94 -95.40
N GLN A 438 -11.90 -22.81 -95.21
CA GLN A 438 -12.62 -22.10 -96.28
C GLN A 438 -11.69 -21.61 -97.41
N ASP A 439 -10.43 -21.34 -97.09
CA ASP A 439 -9.37 -20.95 -98.03
C ASP A 439 -8.71 -22.16 -98.74
N GLY A 440 -9.19 -23.38 -98.50
CA GLY A 440 -8.70 -24.62 -99.11
C GLY A 440 -7.45 -25.21 -98.46
N ARG A 441 -6.98 -24.68 -97.32
CA ARG A 441 -5.83 -25.23 -96.59
C ARG A 441 -6.25 -26.50 -95.85
N GLN A 442 -5.34 -27.46 -95.74
CA GLN A 442 -5.50 -28.64 -94.89
C GLN A 442 -4.99 -28.29 -93.49
N GLU A 443 -5.80 -28.47 -92.46
CA GLU A 443 -5.51 -28.03 -91.09
C GLU A 443 -5.79 -29.13 -90.05
N VAL A 444 -4.96 -29.22 -89.03
CA VAL A 444 -5.18 -30.04 -87.84
C VAL A 444 -5.45 -29.12 -86.66
N HIS A 445 -6.67 -29.18 -86.10
CA HIS A 445 -7.14 -28.21 -85.11
C HIS A 445 -6.78 -28.62 -83.68
N GLY A 446 -6.20 -27.69 -82.91
CA GLY A 446 -5.71 -27.92 -81.55
C GLY A 446 -6.05 -26.80 -80.55
N TYR A 447 -5.60 -26.96 -79.30
CA TYR A 447 -5.86 -26.03 -78.20
C TYR A 447 -4.57 -25.74 -77.43
N GLU A 448 -4.20 -24.47 -77.30
CA GLU A 448 -2.98 -24.05 -76.58
C GLU A 448 -3.02 -24.53 -75.12
N GLY A 449 -2.02 -25.32 -74.72
CA GLY A 449 -1.89 -25.92 -73.38
C GLY A 449 -2.53 -27.31 -73.22
N ARG A 450 -3.06 -27.93 -74.29
CA ARG A 450 -3.53 -29.32 -74.28
C ARG A 450 -2.64 -30.22 -75.14
N SER A 451 -2.75 -31.52 -74.94
CA SER A 451 -2.10 -32.52 -75.80
C SER A 451 -2.76 -32.56 -77.19
N LEU A 452 -1.98 -32.35 -78.23
CA LEU A 452 -2.36 -32.59 -79.62
C LEU A 452 -1.67 -33.87 -80.10
N THR A 453 -2.47 -34.86 -80.51
CA THR A 453 -2.00 -36.10 -81.14
C THR A 453 -2.36 -36.06 -82.61
N VAL A 454 -1.41 -36.38 -83.49
CA VAL A 454 -1.64 -36.47 -84.93
C VAL A 454 -1.18 -37.83 -85.42
N THR A 455 -2.10 -38.58 -86.03
CA THR A 455 -1.81 -39.84 -86.73
C THR A 455 -1.70 -39.58 -88.22
N CYS A 456 -0.80 -40.28 -88.91
CA CYS A 456 -0.90 -40.51 -90.33
C CYS A 456 -1.03 -42.02 -90.61
N THR A 457 -1.78 -42.39 -91.64
CA THR A 457 -2.09 -43.77 -92.01
C THR A 457 -1.85 -44.00 -93.51
N SER A 458 -1.44 -45.21 -93.91
CA SER A 458 -1.29 -45.60 -95.31
C SER A 458 -1.26 -47.12 -95.48
N GLU A 459 -1.74 -47.63 -96.62
CA GLU A 459 -1.63 -49.06 -96.97
C GLU A 459 -0.23 -49.48 -97.44
N LEU A 460 0.73 -48.52 -97.54
CA LEU A 460 2.13 -48.76 -97.92
C LEU A 460 3.04 -48.96 -96.70
N ASP A 461 4.06 -49.80 -96.87
CA ASP A 461 4.94 -50.33 -95.82
C ASP A 461 5.98 -49.36 -95.27
N MET A 462 6.46 -48.42 -96.08
CA MET A 462 7.28 -47.30 -95.62
C MET A 462 6.42 -46.05 -95.45
N LEU A 463 6.12 -45.69 -94.20
CA LEU A 463 5.37 -44.49 -93.81
C LEU A 463 6.19 -43.63 -92.84
N THR A 464 6.25 -42.33 -93.10
CA THR A 464 6.98 -41.35 -92.27
C THR A 464 6.15 -40.09 -92.07
N LEU A 465 6.24 -39.50 -90.87
CA LEU A 465 5.62 -38.24 -90.52
C LEU A 465 6.73 -37.27 -90.08
N MET A 466 6.78 -36.07 -90.65
CA MET A 466 7.71 -35.02 -90.25
C MET A 466 6.95 -33.86 -89.59
N TYR A 467 7.44 -33.42 -88.43
CA TYR A 467 7.01 -32.21 -87.74
C TYR A 467 8.23 -31.45 -87.23
N ASN A 468 8.31 -30.13 -87.47
CA ASN A 468 9.41 -29.26 -87.01
C ASN A 468 10.82 -29.87 -87.24
N ASN A 469 11.11 -30.27 -88.48
CA ASN A 469 12.33 -30.96 -88.92
C ASN A 469 12.67 -32.28 -88.20
N THR A 470 11.76 -32.82 -87.39
CA THR A 470 11.89 -34.10 -86.69
C THR A 470 11.08 -35.17 -87.43
N TYR A 471 11.70 -36.31 -87.73
CA TYR A 471 11.06 -37.43 -88.41
C TYR A 471 10.59 -38.49 -87.41
N TYR A 472 9.34 -38.89 -87.55
CA TYR A 472 8.68 -39.97 -86.83
C TYR A 472 8.42 -41.11 -87.83
N ASN A 473 8.89 -42.31 -87.50
CA ASN A 473 8.88 -43.48 -88.38
C ASN A 473 8.58 -44.80 -87.66
N GLU A 474 8.11 -44.74 -86.41
CA GLU A 474 7.64 -45.92 -85.67
C GLU A 474 6.24 -46.34 -86.18
N THR A 475 6.22 -47.13 -87.25
CA THR A 475 4.99 -47.63 -87.88
C THR A 475 4.34 -48.74 -87.06
N THR A 476 3.06 -48.59 -86.72
CA THR A 476 2.20 -49.65 -86.16
C THR A 476 1.23 -50.15 -87.23
N LEU A 477 1.13 -51.46 -87.43
CA LEU A 477 0.25 -52.07 -88.45
C LEU A 477 -1.10 -52.45 -87.83
N ASN A 478 -2.19 -51.80 -88.27
CA ASN A 478 -3.55 -52.02 -87.78
C ASN A 478 -4.49 -52.37 -88.95
N ASN A 479 -5.07 -53.57 -88.93
CA ASN A 479 -6.04 -54.06 -89.94
C ASN A 479 -5.63 -53.90 -91.42
N GLY A 480 -4.32 -53.91 -91.72
CA GLY A 480 -3.78 -53.77 -93.09
C GLY A 480 -3.35 -52.35 -93.47
N SER A 481 -3.52 -51.36 -92.59
CA SER A 481 -2.96 -50.01 -92.75
C SER A 481 -1.83 -49.78 -91.74
N TYR A 482 -0.71 -49.24 -92.21
CA TYR A 482 0.39 -48.79 -91.37
C TYR A 482 0.06 -47.39 -90.83
N SER A 483 0.38 -47.14 -89.56
CA SER A 483 0.09 -45.87 -88.90
C SER A 483 1.27 -45.37 -88.07
N VAL A 484 1.64 -44.10 -88.25
CA VAL A 484 2.63 -43.38 -87.44
C VAL A 484 1.89 -42.27 -86.69
N ASN A 485 2.11 -42.13 -85.39
CA ASN A 485 1.57 -41.03 -84.60
C ASN A 485 2.67 -40.25 -83.87
N PHE A 486 2.38 -38.97 -83.59
CA PHE A 486 3.15 -38.19 -82.62
C PHE A 486 2.20 -37.39 -81.73
N THR A 487 2.65 -37.09 -80.51
CA THR A 487 1.88 -36.31 -79.53
C THR A 487 2.77 -35.22 -78.94
N ILE A 488 2.27 -33.98 -78.95
CA ILE A 488 2.90 -32.81 -78.34
C ILE A 488 1.94 -32.14 -77.35
N MET A 489 2.49 -31.37 -76.41
CA MET A 489 1.72 -30.38 -75.67
C MET A 489 1.72 -29.08 -76.48
N ALA A 490 0.61 -28.74 -77.11
CA ALA A 490 0.54 -27.64 -78.07
C ALA A 490 0.80 -26.28 -77.38
N VAL A 491 1.81 -25.56 -77.85
CA VAL A 491 2.15 -24.19 -77.44
C VAL A 491 1.97 -23.23 -78.61
N ARG A 492 1.88 -21.93 -78.34
CA ARG A 492 1.66 -20.90 -79.38
C ARG A 492 2.66 -20.93 -80.55
N GLY A 493 3.89 -21.42 -80.33
CA GLY A 493 4.90 -21.56 -81.39
C GLY A 493 4.65 -22.74 -82.36
N ASP A 494 3.77 -23.68 -82.00
CA ASP A 494 3.33 -24.77 -82.89
C ASP A 494 2.24 -24.30 -83.88
N ASP A 495 1.63 -23.13 -83.65
CA ASP A 495 0.62 -22.56 -84.53
C ASP A 495 1.18 -22.16 -85.90
N GLY A 496 0.48 -22.50 -86.98
CA GLY A 496 0.95 -22.26 -88.35
C GLY A 496 2.08 -23.18 -88.81
N GLN A 497 2.52 -24.15 -88.00
CA GLN A 497 3.57 -25.10 -88.39
C GLN A 497 3.04 -26.19 -89.32
N ASN A 498 3.85 -26.58 -90.30
CA ASN A 498 3.52 -27.66 -91.22
C ASN A 498 3.83 -29.04 -90.63
N ILE A 499 2.90 -29.97 -90.80
CA ILE A 499 3.08 -31.41 -90.68
C ILE A 499 3.03 -31.99 -92.09
N THR A 500 4.01 -32.82 -92.45
CA THR A 500 4.01 -33.55 -93.73
C THR A 500 4.10 -35.04 -93.46
N CYS A 501 3.22 -35.83 -94.09
CA CYS A 501 3.29 -37.26 -94.07
C CYS A 501 3.65 -37.79 -95.47
N GLN A 502 4.61 -38.70 -95.54
CA GLN A 502 5.10 -39.28 -96.78
C GLN A 502 5.12 -40.80 -96.66
N SER A 503 4.51 -41.48 -97.64
CA SER A 503 4.66 -42.92 -97.84
C SER A 503 5.43 -43.22 -99.12
N VAL A 504 6.11 -44.35 -99.15
CA VAL A 504 6.96 -44.79 -100.26
C VAL A 504 6.62 -46.24 -100.60
N ASN A 505 6.29 -46.50 -101.86
CA ASN A 505 6.03 -47.87 -102.32
C ASN A 505 7.37 -48.62 -102.51
N SER A 506 7.58 -49.68 -101.72
CA SER A 506 8.78 -50.53 -101.77
C SER A 506 8.99 -51.29 -103.10
N THR A 507 8.00 -51.32 -104.00
CA THR A 507 8.08 -52.07 -105.27
C THR A 507 8.42 -51.25 -106.51
N ASP A 508 8.13 -49.94 -106.55
CA ASP A 508 8.42 -49.05 -107.69
C ASP A 508 9.19 -47.76 -107.31
N GLY A 509 9.35 -47.47 -106.01
CA GLY A 509 10.00 -46.24 -105.52
C GLY A 509 9.13 -44.99 -105.58
N GLY A 510 7.83 -45.12 -105.88
CA GLY A 510 6.88 -44.02 -105.90
C GLY A 510 6.65 -43.43 -104.51
N THR A 511 6.89 -42.12 -104.37
CA THR A 511 6.66 -41.35 -103.15
C THR A 511 5.31 -40.62 -103.23
N TYR A 512 4.46 -40.81 -102.23
CA TYR A 512 3.18 -40.10 -102.08
C TYR A 512 3.23 -39.26 -100.82
N GLU A 513 2.80 -38.01 -100.89
CA GLU A 513 2.78 -37.10 -99.73
C GLU A 513 1.40 -36.48 -99.50
N SER A 514 1.14 -36.16 -98.23
CA SER A 514 0.07 -35.28 -97.78
C SER A 514 0.62 -34.34 -96.72
N TRP A 515 0.00 -33.16 -96.59
CA TRP A 515 0.43 -32.15 -95.61
C TRP A 515 -0.77 -31.46 -94.99
N ALA A 516 -0.59 -30.97 -93.78
CA ALA A 516 -1.55 -30.16 -93.07
C ALA A 516 -0.83 -29.15 -92.15
N VAL A 517 -1.50 -28.07 -91.79
CA VAL A 517 -0.98 -27.02 -90.90
C VAL A 517 -1.61 -27.17 -89.51
N ILE A 518 -0.84 -27.03 -88.44
CA ILE A 518 -1.40 -26.95 -87.09
C ILE A 518 -2.12 -25.60 -86.94
N TYR A 519 -3.39 -25.63 -86.54
CA TYR A 519 -4.18 -24.43 -86.27
C TYR A 519 -4.72 -24.49 -84.84
N LEU A 520 -4.20 -23.61 -83.97
CA LEU A 520 -4.52 -23.62 -82.55
C LEU A 520 -5.61 -22.60 -82.18
N SER A 521 -6.48 -23.00 -81.25
CA SER A 521 -7.15 -22.03 -80.38
C SER A 521 -6.13 -21.48 -79.38
N LEU A 522 -5.95 -20.16 -79.38
CA LEU A 522 -4.99 -19.40 -78.58
C LEU A 522 -5.70 -18.67 -77.43
N LYS A 523 -5.15 -18.77 -76.22
CA LYS A 523 -5.58 -17.96 -75.05
C LYS A 523 -5.17 -16.48 -75.22
N PRO A 524 -5.61 -15.52 -74.40
CA PRO A 524 -5.06 -14.16 -74.42
C PRO A 524 -3.56 -14.18 -74.05
N ILE A 525 -2.78 -13.31 -74.67
CA ILE A 525 -1.38 -13.01 -74.32
C ILE A 525 -1.35 -12.16 -73.04
N ASP A 526 -2.29 -11.21 -72.95
CA ASP A 526 -2.30 -10.15 -71.95
C ASP A 526 -3.75 -9.81 -71.54
N VAL A 527 -3.94 -9.44 -70.28
CA VAL A 527 -5.22 -9.02 -69.68
C VAL A 527 -4.91 -7.87 -68.72
N LYS A 528 -5.48 -6.69 -68.99
CA LYS A 528 -5.18 -5.44 -68.30
C LYS A 528 -6.42 -4.74 -67.78
N LEU A 529 -6.30 -4.18 -66.58
CA LEU A 529 -7.20 -3.20 -66.02
C LEU A 529 -6.51 -1.82 -66.03
N GLU A 530 -7.07 -0.88 -66.79
CA GLU A 530 -6.57 0.49 -66.96
C GLU A 530 -7.55 1.51 -66.36
N GLY A 531 -7.05 2.54 -65.68
CA GLY A 531 -7.87 3.55 -65.01
C GLY A 531 -7.08 4.40 -64.00
N VAL A 532 -7.78 5.26 -63.25
CA VAL A 532 -7.20 6.04 -62.15
C VAL A 532 -7.72 5.49 -60.83
N PHE A 533 -6.83 5.06 -59.94
CA PHE A 533 -7.20 4.33 -58.72
C PHE A 533 -7.04 5.14 -57.41
N THR A 534 -6.36 6.29 -57.44
CA THR A 534 -6.33 7.25 -56.32
C THR A 534 -7.06 8.52 -56.74
N VAL A 535 -8.18 8.83 -56.09
CA VAL A 535 -9.15 9.86 -56.54
C VAL A 535 -9.82 10.57 -55.37
N GLU A 536 -10.35 11.76 -55.58
CA GLU A 536 -11.07 12.53 -54.56
C GLU A 536 -12.59 12.31 -54.65
N GLU A 537 -13.32 12.56 -53.56
CA GLU A 537 -14.77 12.39 -53.50
C GLU A 537 -15.51 13.29 -54.52
N ASN A 538 -16.36 12.65 -55.32
CA ASN A 538 -17.13 13.14 -56.46
C ASN A 538 -16.35 13.27 -57.79
N ASP A 539 -15.10 12.78 -57.87
CA ASP A 539 -14.40 12.65 -59.16
C ASP A 539 -15.12 11.67 -60.09
N THR A 540 -15.06 11.94 -61.39
CA THR A 540 -15.59 11.05 -62.45
C THR A 540 -14.45 10.31 -63.12
N VAL A 541 -14.46 8.98 -63.02
CA VAL A 541 -13.35 8.10 -63.36
C VAL A 541 -13.78 7.07 -64.40
N THR A 542 -12.91 6.83 -65.38
CA THR A 542 -13.10 5.80 -66.42
C THR A 542 -12.19 4.61 -66.14
N PHE A 543 -12.75 3.40 -66.26
CA PHE A 543 -12.02 2.13 -66.14
C PHE A 543 -12.20 1.31 -67.41
N THR A 544 -11.13 0.70 -67.89
CA THR A 544 -11.10 -0.14 -69.09
C THR A 544 -10.51 -1.50 -68.76
N CYS A 545 -11.20 -2.57 -69.14
CA CYS A 545 -10.76 -3.95 -69.05
C CYS A 545 -10.47 -4.45 -70.47
N THR A 546 -9.22 -4.79 -70.77
CA THR A 546 -8.77 -5.19 -72.12
C THR A 546 -8.06 -6.53 -72.08
N SER A 547 -8.40 -7.40 -73.04
CA SER A 547 -7.76 -8.70 -73.27
C SER A 547 -7.24 -8.76 -74.70
N ILE A 548 -6.00 -9.22 -74.89
CA ILE A 548 -5.25 -9.06 -76.15
C ILE A 548 -4.74 -10.42 -76.62
N GLY A 549 -4.88 -10.71 -77.91
CA GLY A 549 -4.12 -11.79 -78.57
C GLY A 549 -4.71 -13.20 -78.45
N SER A 550 -6.04 -13.35 -78.33
CA SER A 550 -6.71 -14.67 -78.29
C SER A 550 -7.28 -15.07 -79.65
N ARG A 551 -7.44 -16.38 -79.89
CA ARG A 551 -8.21 -16.91 -81.03
C ARG A 551 -8.99 -18.14 -80.58
N PRO A 552 -10.34 -18.18 -80.65
CA PRO A 552 -11.25 -17.11 -81.07
C PRO A 552 -11.25 -15.91 -80.10
N ALA A 553 -12.17 -14.97 -80.31
CA ALA A 553 -12.49 -13.95 -79.30
C ALA A 553 -12.92 -14.60 -77.96
N PRO A 554 -12.70 -13.94 -76.81
CA PRO A 554 -13.13 -14.50 -75.52
C PRO A 554 -14.66 -14.56 -75.40
N ASP A 555 -15.18 -15.64 -74.81
CA ASP A 555 -16.62 -15.81 -74.57
C ASP A 555 -17.18 -14.75 -73.61
N VAL A 556 -16.34 -14.29 -72.69
CA VAL A 556 -16.64 -13.22 -71.73
C VAL A 556 -15.42 -12.34 -71.55
N THR A 557 -15.63 -11.03 -71.65
CA THR A 557 -14.74 -9.99 -71.11
C THR A 557 -15.64 -9.03 -70.35
N THR A 558 -15.44 -8.90 -69.04
CA THR A 558 -16.35 -8.13 -68.17
C THR A 558 -15.55 -7.33 -67.16
N LEU A 559 -15.88 -6.04 -67.03
CA LEU A 559 -15.46 -5.22 -65.91
C LEU A 559 -16.41 -5.46 -64.72
N TYR A 560 -15.88 -5.71 -63.53
CA TYR A 560 -16.64 -5.78 -62.29
C TYR A 560 -16.24 -4.63 -61.37
N ILE A 561 -17.22 -3.91 -60.84
CA ILE A 561 -17.05 -2.95 -59.74
C ILE A 561 -17.93 -3.46 -58.60
N TYR A 562 -17.40 -3.58 -57.38
CA TYR A 562 -18.18 -4.08 -56.23
C TYR A 562 -18.75 -5.51 -56.39
N ASN A 563 -18.15 -6.34 -57.25
CA ASN A 563 -18.68 -7.62 -57.75
C ASN A 563 -19.96 -7.51 -58.61
N GLU A 564 -20.42 -6.31 -58.98
CA GLU A 564 -21.48 -6.12 -59.98
C GLU A 564 -20.85 -6.10 -61.40
N PRO A 565 -21.33 -6.94 -62.34
CA PRO A 565 -20.83 -6.95 -63.72
C PRO A 565 -21.34 -5.75 -64.51
N VAL A 566 -20.43 -4.98 -65.08
CA VAL A 566 -20.75 -3.72 -65.77
C VAL A 566 -20.71 -3.89 -67.29
N ASN A 567 -21.83 -3.57 -67.95
CA ASN A 567 -22.11 -3.65 -69.39
C ASN A 567 -21.74 -4.98 -70.09
N LYS A 568 -22.75 -5.73 -70.52
CA LYS A 568 -22.61 -7.07 -71.13
C LYS A 568 -22.06 -7.10 -72.57
N SER A 569 -21.57 -5.98 -73.09
CA SER A 569 -21.13 -5.84 -74.49
C SER A 569 -19.66 -5.43 -74.54
N SER A 570 -18.77 -6.38 -74.79
CA SER A 570 -17.37 -6.09 -75.11
C SER A 570 -17.24 -5.61 -76.56
N ALA A 571 -16.38 -4.61 -76.77
CA ALA A 571 -15.91 -4.22 -78.09
C ALA A 571 -14.78 -5.16 -78.51
N VAL A 572 -15.06 -6.01 -79.49
CA VAL A 572 -14.13 -6.98 -80.05
C VAL A 572 -13.56 -6.46 -81.36
N VAL A 573 -12.24 -6.42 -81.47
CA VAL A 573 -11.47 -6.04 -82.65
C VAL A 573 -10.63 -7.24 -83.09
N TYR A 574 -10.60 -7.52 -84.39
CA TYR A 574 -9.74 -8.55 -84.99
C TYR A 574 -8.52 -7.91 -85.64
N ASP A 575 -7.35 -8.52 -85.46
CA ASP A 575 -6.09 -8.13 -86.08
C ASP A 575 -5.67 -9.15 -87.16
N ASN A 576 -5.76 -8.73 -88.41
CA ASN A 576 -5.37 -9.50 -89.59
C ASN A 576 -3.86 -9.83 -89.66
N ILE A 577 -3.00 -9.18 -88.86
CA ILE A 577 -1.54 -9.42 -88.88
C ILE A 577 -1.16 -10.59 -87.97
N THR A 578 -1.71 -10.62 -86.75
CA THR A 578 -1.49 -11.72 -85.80
C THR A 578 -2.51 -12.86 -85.91
N ASP A 579 -3.60 -12.67 -86.67
CA ASP A 579 -4.77 -13.55 -86.68
C ASP A 579 -5.33 -13.77 -85.25
N THR A 580 -5.53 -12.67 -84.52
CA THR A 580 -6.07 -12.73 -83.16
C THR A 580 -7.11 -11.64 -82.90
N TYR A 581 -7.83 -11.81 -81.80
CA TYR A 581 -8.84 -10.88 -81.30
C TYR A 581 -8.33 -10.15 -80.05
N THR A 582 -8.69 -8.88 -79.97
CA THR A 582 -8.61 -8.04 -78.76
C THR A 582 -10.04 -7.71 -78.34
N SER A 583 -10.39 -7.96 -77.08
CA SER A 583 -11.73 -7.71 -76.52
C SER A 583 -11.64 -6.77 -75.33
N SER A 584 -12.45 -5.71 -75.33
CA SER A 584 -12.39 -4.62 -74.35
C SER A 584 -13.75 -4.18 -73.83
N VAL A 585 -13.82 -3.75 -72.57
CA VAL A 585 -15.00 -3.14 -71.91
C VAL A 585 -14.57 -1.87 -71.20
N THR A 586 -15.34 -0.79 -71.31
CA THR A 586 -15.08 0.48 -70.62
C THR A 586 -16.33 0.98 -69.90
N GLU A 587 -16.17 1.48 -68.68
CA GLU A 587 -17.21 2.12 -67.85
C GLU A 587 -16.71 3.47 -67.33
N THR A 588 -17.61 4.43 -67.11
CA THR A 588 -17.29 5.67 -66.37
C THR A 588 -18.23 5.85 -65.18
N ARG A 589 -17.68 6.14 -63.99
CA ARG A 589 -18.43 6.31 -62.73
C ARG A 589 -18.01 7.56 -61.97
N MET A 590 -18.97 8.18 -61.30
CA MET A 590 -18.70 9.16 -60.24
C MET A 590 -18.40 8.40 -58.94
N ILE A 591 -17.33 8.77 -58.24
CA ILE A 591 -16.80 8.03 -57.09
C ILE A 591 -17.13 8.76 -55.78
N ASP A 592 -17.99 8.17 -54.95
CA ASP A 592 -18.27 8.65 -53.59
C ASP A 592 -17.42 7.95 -52.50
N ARG A 593 -17.42 8.47 -51.28
CA ARG A 593 -16.65 7.91 -50.13
C ARG A 593 -16.96 6.44 -49.81
N GLY A 594 -18.11 5.93 -50.24
CA GLY A 594 -18.54 4.54 -50.13
C GLY A 594 -17.82 3.58 -51.08
N TYR A 595 -17.11 4.08 -52.09
CA TYR A 595 -16.22 3.29 -52.96
C TYR A 595 -14.81 3.10 -52.37
N ASN A 596 -14.50 3.68 -51.20
CA ASN A 596 -13.15 3.54 -50.65
C ASN A 596 -12.78 2.08 -50.34
N SER A 597 -11.59 1.69 -50.81
CA SER A 597 -11.05 0.33 -50.81
C SER A 597 -11.89 -0.71 -51.57
N VAL A 598 -12.81 -0.30 -52.45
CA VAL A 598 -13.57 -1.22 -53.31
C VAL A 598 -12.67 -1.73 -54.44
N PRO A 599 -12.61 -3.06 -54.65
CA PRO A 599 -11.89 -3.62 -55.79
C PRO A 599 -12.67 -3.47 -57.09
N VAL A 600 -11.94 -3.15 -58.15
CA VAL A 600 -12.34 -3.25 -59.55
C VAL A 600 -11.60 -4.45 -60.14
N PHE A 601 -12.30 -5.28 -60.93
CA PHE A 601 -11.72 -6.44 -61.60
C PHE A 601 -11.95 -6.38 -63.11
N CYS A 602 -10.94 -6.71 -63.90
CA CYS A 602 -11.09 -7.13 -65.29
C CYS A 602 -11.15 -8.66 -65.31
N TYR A 603 -12.20 -9.27 -65.87
CA TYR A 603 -12.40 -10.72 -65.84
C TYR A 603 -12.64 -11.29 -67.25
N VAL A 604 -11.90 -12.36 -67.60
CA VAL A 604 -11.86 -12.94 -68.95
C VAL A 604 -12.06 -14.45 -68.90
N ILE A 605 -12.94 -14.98 -69.76
CA ILE A 605 -13.25 -16.41 -69.85
C ILE A 605 -13.14 -16.90 -71.30
N MET A 606 -12.51 -18.06 -71.49
CA MET A 606 -12.59 -18.86 -72.73
C MET A 606 -12.94 -20.31 -72.36
N THR A 607 -14.21 -20.66 -72.49
CA THR A 607 -14.82 -21.94 -72.09
C THR A 607 -14.23 -23.12 -72.83
N ASN A 608 -14.11 -23.03 -74.16
CA ASN A 608 -13.54 -24.08 -75.01
C ASN A 608 -12.08 -24.41 -74.65
N LEU A 609 -11.29 -23.41 -74.24
CA LEU A 609 -9.91 -23.56 -73.74
C LEU A 609 -9.84 -23.91 -72.24
N SER A 610 -10.96 -23.80 -71.52
CA SER A 610 -11.02 -23.86 -70.05
C SER A 610 -10.12 -22.83 -69.35
N TYR A 611 -9.91 -21.68 -70.01
CA TYR A 611 -9.07 -20.59 -69.53
C TYR A 611 -9.91 -19.53 -68.80
N THR A 612 -9.46 -19.14 -67.62
CA THR A 612 -9.92 -17.93 -66.92
C THR A 612 -8.72 -17.10 -66.49
N SER A 613 -8.85 -15.78 -66.58
CA SER A 613 -7.84 -14.84 -66.09
C SER A 613 -8.52 -13.58 -65.58
N PHE A 614 -7.86 -12.90 -64.64
CA PHE A 614 -8.34 -11.64 -64.12
C PHE A 614 -7.19 -10.73 -63.73
N ASP A 615 -7.42 -9.43 -63.89
CA ASP A 615 -6.60 -8.35 -63.32
C ASP A 615 -7.45 -7.57 -62.32
N ARG A 616 -6.83 -6.92 -61.34
CA ARG A 616 -7.54 -6.22 -60.25
C ARG A 616 -6.75 -5.04 -59.70
N GLU A 617 -7.47 -4.01 -59.26
CA GLU A 617 -6.91 -2.98 -58.39
C GLU A 617 -8.00 -2.42 -57.45
N SER A 618 -7.62 -1.70 -56.40
CA SER A 618 -8.56 -1.13 -55.42
C SER A 618 -8.53 0.40 -55.41
N LEU A 619 -9.73 1.01 -55.30
CA LEU A 619 -9.88 2.45 -55.23
C LEU A 619 -9.44 3.00 -53.87
N ASP A 620 -8.50 3.95 -53.85
CA ASP A 620 -8.21 4.79 -52.69
C ASP A 620 -8.91 6.14 -52.90
N VAL A 621 -10.00 6.35 -52.16
CA VAL A 621 -10.87 7.51 -52.31
C VAL A 621 -10.62 8.47 -51.15
N HIS A 622 -10.11 9.66 -51.46
CA HIS A 622 -9.88 10.71 -50.49
C HIS A 622 -11.16 11.51 -50.19
N TYR A 623 -11.39 11.80 -48.91
CA TYR A 623 -12.49 12.64 -48.42
C TYR A 623 -12.17 13.28 -47.06
N GLY A 624 -12.39 14.59 -46.99
CA GLY A 624 -12.31 15.37 -45.76
C GLY A 624 -13.49 15.14 -44.78
N PRO A 625 -13.45 15.75 -43.59
CA PRO A 625 -14.44 15.57 -42.53
C PRO A 625 -15.83 16.09 -42.91
N ASP A 626 -16.86 15.36 -42.50
CA ASP A 626 -18.27 15.76 -42.65
C ASP A 626 -18.68 16.76 -41.56
N VAL A 627 -19.43 17.81 -41.93
CA VAL A 627 -19.92 18.85 -41.00
C VAL A 627 -20.73 18.24 -39.84
N ASN A 628 -21.49 17.17 -40.11
CA ASN A 628 -22.35 16.52 -39.12
C ASN A 628 -21.62 15.44 -38.29
N GLN A 629 -20.34 15.21 -38.57
CA GLN A 629 -19.52 14.19 -37.91
C GLN A 629 -18.30 14.76 -37.17
N VAL A 630 -18.23 16.08 -36.95
CA VAL A 630 -17.25 16.67 -36.02
C VAL A 630 -17.93 16.99 -34.71
N TYR A 631 -17.43 16.40 -33.62
CA TYR A 631 -18.02 16.52 -32.29
C TYR A 631 -17.04 17.19 -31.33
N LEU A 632 -17.50 18.25 -30.66
CA LEU A 632 -16.81 18.89 -29.54
C LEU A 632 -17.59 18.65 -28.24
N THR A 633 -17.02 17.87 -27.33
CA THR A 633 -17.59 17.56 -26.02
C THR A 633 -16.83 18.28 -24.89
N GLY A 634 -17.40 18.28 -23.68
CA GLY A 634 -16.97 19.10 -22.53
C GLY A 634 -18.12 19.94 -21.98
N ARG A 635 -18.13 20.22 -20.67
CA ARG A 635 -19.14 21.08 -20.01
C ARG A 635 -18.91 22.54 -20.36
N THR A 636 -19.96 23.35 -20.32
CA THR A 636 -19.89 24.81 -20.48
C THR A 636 -19.93 25.54 -19.14
N SER A 637 -20.14 24.83 -18.03
CA SER A 637 -20.19 25.39 -16.68
C SER A 637 -19.65 24.43 -15.62
N GLY A 638 -19.16 24.99 -14.52
CA GLY A 638 -18.62 24.24 -13.38
C GLY A 638 -17.93 25.16 -12.38
N ASP A 639 -17.32 24.57 -11.35
CA ASP A 639 -16.72 25.32 -10.25
C ASP A 639 -15.31 25.84 -10.61
N GLU A 640 -14.92 27.00 -10.07
CA GLU A 640 -13.58 27.55 -10.22
C GLU A 640 -12.54 26.60 -9.63
N GLY A 641 -11.50 26.32 -10.41
CA GLY A 641 -10.47 25.33 -10.11
C GLY A 641 -10.79 23.91 -10.60
N TYR A 642 -12.02 23.60 -11.02
CA TYR A 642 -12.33 22.33 -11.71
C TYR A 642 -11.52 22.24 -13.01
N THR A 643 -11.09 21.03 -13.39
CA THR A 643 -10.36 20.80 -14.65
C THR A 643 -11.24 20.01 -15.61
N GLU A 644 -11.80 20.72 -16.59
CA GLU A 644 -12.61 20.14 -17.66
C GLU A 644 -11.71 19.58 -18.77
N THR A 645 -12.17 18.53 -19.45
CA THR A 645 -11.51 17.93 -20.61
C THR A 645 -12.39 18.08 -21.83
N TYR A 646 -12.09 19.08 -22.66
CA TYR A 646 -12.73 19.21 -23.97
C TYR A 646 -12.14 18.17 -24.91
N LYS A 647 -13.00 17.40 -25.58
CA LYS A 647 -12.60 16.45 -26.62
C LYS A 647 -13.17 16.87 -27.95
N CYS A 648 -12.32 16.99 -28.96
CA CYS A 648 -12.73 17.13 -30.36
C CYS A 648 -12.44 15.82 -31.09
N SER A 649 -13.40 15.34 -31.89
CA SER A 649 -13.30 14.06 -32.61
C SER A 649 -14.00 14.11 -33.95
N THR A 650 -13.40 13.49 -34.97
CA THR A 650 -13.95 13.37 -36.33
C THR A 650 -14.68 12.06 -36.54
N GLY A 651 -15.63 12.04 -37.46
CA GLY A 651 -16.08 10.82 -38.13
C GLY A 651 -15.05 10.32 -39.13
N ASN A 652 -15.55 9.62 -40.15
CA ASN A 652 -14.71 8.94 -41.13
C ASN A 652 -14.03 9.96 -42.05
N THR A 653 -12.71 9.79 -42.25
CA THR A 653 -11.85 10.60 -43.13
C THR A 653 -10.87 9.71 -43.87
N ASN A 654 -10.42 10.11 -45.06
CA ASN A 654 -9.29 9.48 -45.75
C ASN A 654 -8.51 10.54 -46.57
N PRO A 655 -7.19 10.72 -46.37
CA PRO A 655 -6.38 10.33 -45.21
C PRO A 655 -6.89 10.97 -43.89
N ASN A 656 -6.14 10.81 -42.79
CA ASN A 656 -6.51 11.35 -41.49
C ASN A 656 -6.51 12.89 -41.45
N ALA A 657 -7.55 13.48 -40.85
CA ALA A 657 -7.66 14.92 -40.66
C ALA A 657 -6.82 15.46 -39.49
N THR A 658 -6.39 16.71 -39.59
CA THR A 658 -5.69 17.44 -38.52
C THR A 658 -6.68 18.19 -37.62
N ILE A 659 -6.30 18.42 -36.35
CA ILE A 659 -7.14 19.06 -35.33
C ILE A 659 -6.37 20.23 -34.71
N ASN A 660 -6.89 21.44 -34.88
CA ASN A 660 -6.32 22.67 -34.34
C ASN A 660 -7.31 23.29 -33.33
N TRP A 661 -6.80 23.83 -32.21
CA TRP A 661 -7.62 24.34 -31.11
C TRP A 661 -7.42 25.84 -30.91
N PHE A 662 -8.48 26.53 -30.50
CA PHE A 662 -8.44 27.96 -30.20
C PHE A 662 -9.19 28.28 -28.91
N ASN A 663 -8.58 29.13 -28.09
CA ASN A 663 -9.17 29.78 -26.93
C ASN A 663 -9.64 31.19 -27.33
N GLY A 664 -10.92 31.31 -27.71
CA GLY A 664 -11.47 32.51 -28.33
C GLY A 664 -10.84 32.77 -29.71
N SER A 665 -9.81 33.61 -29.73
CA SER A 665 -9.02 33.98 -30.92
C SER A 665 -7.57 33.51 -30.88
N VAL A 666 -7.09 32.97 -29.76
CA VAL A 666 -5.69 32.53 -29.59
C VAL A 666 -5.61 31.04 -29.94
N GLU A 667 -4.73 30.66 -30.86
CA GLU A 667 -4.43 29.24 -31.13
C GLU A 667 -3.71 28.60 -29.94
N VAL A 668 -4.08 27.37 -29.60
CA VAL A 668 -3.53 26.63 -28.46
C VAL A 668 -3.15 25.22 -28.87
N PHE A 669 -2.02 24.74 -28.36
CA PHE A 669 -1.46 23.43 -28.68
C PHE A 669 -1.59 22.51 -27.46
N PRO A 670 -2.51 21.52 -27.47
CA PRO A 670 -2.61 20.55 -26.39
C PRO A 670 -1.30 19.74 -26.27
N PRO A 671 -0.88 19.36 -25.05
CA PRO A 671 0.42 18.69 -24.84
C PRO A 671 0.48 17.25 -25.38
N ASN A 672 -0.65 16.67 -25.75
CA ASN A 672 -0.75 15.37 -26.41
C ASN A 672 -1.07 15.59 -27.90
N PRO A 673 -0.42 14.88 -28.84
CA PRO A 673 -0.79 14.91 -30.25
C PRO A 673 -2.22 14.35 -30.46
N PRO A 674 -2.86 14.61 -31.62
CA PRO A 674 -4.08 13.93 -32.00
C PRO A 674 -3.89 12.41 -32.05
N ASP A 675 -4.82 11.68 -31.43
CA ASP A 675 -4.96 10.24 -31.54
C ASP A 675 -5.66 9.90 -32.86
N VAL A 676 -5.00 9.13 -33.72
CA VAL A 676 -5.46 8.81 -35.08
C VAL A 676 -5.71 7.31 -35.16
N VAL A 677 -6.98 6.92 -35.24
CA VAL A 677 -7.41 5.53 -35.29
C VAL A 677 -7.68 5.14 -36.75
N GLU A 678 -6.82 4.28 -37.29
CA GLU A 678 -7.08 3.56 -38.55
C GLU A 678 -8.08 2.43 -38.31
N TYR A 679 -9.28 2.57 -38.87
CA TYR A 679 -10.30 1.53 -38.88
C TYR A 679 -10.18 0.67 -40.13
N LYS A 680 -10.40 -0.63 -39.92
CA LYS A 680 -10.55 -1.64 -40.98
C LYS A 680 -11.82 -2.42 -40.72
N SER A 681 -12.65 -2.57 -41.75
CA SER A 681 -13.76 -3.52 -41.71
C SER A 681 -13.67 -4.51 -42.86
N THR A 682 -14.10 -5.74 -42.58
CA THR A 682 -14.14 -6.86 -43.54
C THR A 682 -15.58 -7.32 -43.80
N PRO A 683 -16.46 -6.46 -44.36
CA PRO A 683 -17.79 -6.87 -44.81
C PRO A 683 -17.66 -7.62 -46.15
N GLY A 684 -17.16 -8.86 -46.10
CA GLY A 684 -16.95 -9.71 -47.27
C GLY A 684 -15.51 -9.72 -47.79
N LEU A 685 -15.36 -9.76 -49.11
CA LEU A 685 -14.14 -10.17 -49.84
C LEU A 685 -12.98 -9.17 -49.86
N TYR A 686 -13.13 -7.97 -49.30
CA TYR A 686 -12.13 -6.90 -49.31
C TYR A 686 -12.17 -6.08 -48.01
N ILE A 687 -11.10 -5.32 -47.75
CA ILE A 687 -10.91 -4.57 -46.50
C ILE A 687 -11.19 -3.09 -46.75
N ARG A 688 -12.29 -2.55 -46.20
CA ARG A 688 -12.55 -1.10 -46.20
C ARG A 688 -11.68 -0.42 -45.15
N LYS A 689 -10.98 0.65 -45.53
CA LYS A 689 -10.15 1.47 -44.64
C LYS A 689 -10.68 2.90 -44.50
N TRP A 690 -10.58 3.47 -43.30
CA TRP A 690 -10.77 4.91 -43.03
C TRP A 690 -10.09 5.30 -41.72
N TYR A 691 -9.98 6.61 -41.46
CA TYR A 691 -9.42 7.14 -40.22
C TYR A 691 -10.47 7.96 -39.45
N SER A 692 -10.40 7.93 -38.12
CA SER A 692 -10.94 8.96 -37.24
C SER A 692 -9.77 9.61 -36.49
N SER A 693 -9.84 10.91 -36.27
CA SER A 693 -8.87 11.64 -35.46
C SER A 693 -9.58 12.23 -34.24
N SER A 694 -8.95 12.19 -33.06
CA SER A 694 -9.47 12.85 -31.88
C SER A 694 -8.36 13.44 -31.01
N GLN A 695 -8.64 14.52 -30.31
CA GLN A 695 -7.69 15.14 -29.39
C GLN A 695 -8.41 15.65 -28.15
N GLU A 696 -7.72 15.67 -27.01
CA GLU A 696 -8.24 16.15 -25.73
C GLU A 696 -7.42 17.35 -25.24
N TRP A 697 -8.10 18.45 -24.97
CA TRP A 697 -7.53 19.66 -24.37
C TRP A 697 -8.13 19.89 -22.98
N LYS A 698 -7.27 20.07 -21.97
CA LYS A 698 -7.67 20.20 -20.57
C LYS A 698 -7.56 21.64 -20.11
N ILE A 699 -8.65 22.18 -19.59
CA ILE A 699 -8.78 23.57 -19.15
C ILE A 699 -9.17 23.59 -17.68
N LYS A 700 -8.37 24.27 -16.85
CA LYS A 700 -8.76 24.58 -15.48
C LYS A 700 -9.69 25.81 -15.51
N PHE A 701 -10.93 25.65 -15.03
CA PHE A 701 -11.87 26.76 -14.95
C PHE A 701 -11.37 27.82 -13.96
N SER A 702 -11.57 29.08 -14.36
CA SER A 702 -11.34 30.28 -13.56
C SER A 702 -12.35 31.31 -14.03
N ARG A 703 -12.84 32.16 -13.12
CA ARG A 703 -13.86 33.19 -13.37
C ARG A 703 -13.67 34.00 -14.66
N TYR A 704 -12.41 34.27 -15.05
CA TYR A 704 -12.05 34.99 -16.27
C TYR A 704 -12.36 34.24 -17.58
N HIS A 705 -12.61 32.92 -17.53
CA HIS A 705 -13.02 32.12 -18.69
C HIS A 705 -14.52 32.24 -19.01
N LYS A 706 -15.34 32.89 -18.17
CA LYS A 706 -16.78 33.10 -18.46
C LYS A 706 -16.95 33.87 -19.78
N GLY A 707 -17.83 33.39 -20.66
CA GLY A 707 -18.06 33.94 -22.00
C GLY A 707 -17.00 33.55 -23.05
N THR A 708 -15.94 32.82 -22.68
CA THR A 708 -14.89 32.42 -23.63
C THR A 708 -15.39 31.32 -24.56
N VAL A 709 -15.07 31.44 -25.85
CA VAL A 709 -15.45 30.48 -26.90
C VAL A 709 -14.31 29.49 -27.15
N ILE A 710 -14.50 28.24 -26.71
CA ILE A 710 -13.64 27.12 -27.07
C ILE A 710 -13.99 26.70 -28.50
N LYS A 711 -13.00 26.69 -29.39
CA LYS A 711 -13.17 26.36 -30.81
C LYS A 711 -12.21 25.23 -31.20
N CYS A 712 -12.74 24.23 -31.90
CA CYS A 712 -11.95 23.22 -32.61
C CYS A 712 -12.15 23.40 -34.12
N VAL A 713 -11.04 23.37 -34.86
CA VAL A 713 -11.03 23.38 -36.33
C VAL A 713 -10.42 22.06 -36.78
N VAL A 714 -11.18 21.29 -37.55
CA VAL A 714 -10.74 20.02 -38.16
C VAL A 714 -10.49 20.26 -39.64
N GLN A 715 -9.32 19.90 -40.16
CA GLN A 715 -8.93 20.13 -41.56
C GLN A 715 -8.54 18.80 -42.25
N GLY A 716 -9.23 18.49 -43.36
CA GLY A 716 -8.91 17.36 -44.25
C GLY A 716 -8.33 17.81 -45.60
N THR A 717 -8.43 16.95 -46.61
CA THR A 717 -8.00 17.27 -47.99
C THR A 717 -8.80 18.42 -48.61
N ASN A 718 -8.26 19.00 -49.68
CA ASN A 718 -8.89 20.03 -50.53
C ASN A 718 -9.42 21.25 -49.76
N ASN A 719 -8.71 21.68 -48.72
CA ASN A 719 -9.10 22.78 -47.82
C ASN A 719 -10.47 22.59 -47.15
N ARG A 720 -11.02 21.37 -47.08
CA ARG A 720 -12.26 21.09 -46.36
C ARG A 720 -12.01 21.17 -44.85
N SER A 721 -12.32 22.31 -44.26
CA SER A 721 -12.25 22.55 -42.82
C SER A 721 -13.63 22.65 -42.17
N VAL A 722 -13.86 21.90 -41.09
CA VAL A 722 -15.07 21.97 -40.26
C VAL A 722 -14.72 22.61 -38.93
N THR A 723 -15.48 23.63 -38.52
CA THR A 723 -15.28 24.35 -37.25
C THR A 723 -16.45 24.10 -36.30
N VAL A 724 -16.16 23.74 -35.06
CA VAL A 724 -17.16 23.55 -33.99
C VAL A 724 -16.77 24.33 -32.74
N THR A 725 -17.76 24.87 -32.02
CA THR A 725 -17.55 25.82 -30.92
C THR A 725 -18.43 25.55 -29.71
N LYS A 726 -17.90 25.80 -28.51
CA LYS A 726 -18.64 25.86 -27.23
C LYS A 726 -18.28 27.13 -26.47
N THR A 727 -19.28 27.89 -26.05
CA THR A 727 -19.08 29.04 -25.15
C THR A 727 -19.19 28.59 -23.70
N ILE A 728 -18.25 29.00 -22.85
CA ILE A 728 -18.32 28.79 -21.40
C ILE A 728 -19.36 29.76 -20.84
N SER A 729 -20.43 29.23 -20.24
CA SER A 729 -21.62 30.00 -19.82
C SER A 729 -21.47 30.60 -18.43
N ASP A 730 -21.17 29.78 -17.42
CA ASP A 730 -21.11 30.19 -16.02
C ASP A 730 -20.05 29.40 -15.25
N ILE A 731 -19.28 30.11 -14.42
CA ILE A 731 -18.29 29.52 -13.53
C ILE A 731 -18.65 29.91 -12.10
N TYR A 732 -18.91 28.92 -11.27
CA TYR A 732 -19.30 29.12 -9.88
C TYR A 732 -18.05 29.23 -9.00
N TYR A 733 -18.03 30.17 -8.06
CA TYR A 733 -16.91 30.35 -7.15
C TYR A 733 -17.40 30.80 -5.78
N LYS A 734 -16.74 30.29 -4.74
CA LYS A 734 -17.01 30.63 -3.35
C LYS A 734 -16.84 32.15 -3.12
N PRO A 735 -17.48 32.73 -2.09
CA PRO A 735 -17.38 34.15 -1.81
C PRO A 735 -15.94 34.61 -1.58
N GLU A 736 -15.61 35.81 -2.04
CA GLU A 736 -14.32 36.46 -1.79
C GLU A 736 -14.54 37.64 -0.85
N LEU A 737 -13.81 37.66 0.25
CA LEU A 737 -14.02 38.56 1.38
C LEU A 737 -12.75 39.38 1.63
N GLU A 738 -12.94 40.57 2.18
CA GLU A 738 -11.88 41.45 2.69
C GLU A 738 -12.37 42.09 3.98
N ILE A 739 -11.51 42.32 4.97
CA ILE A 739 -11.84 43.10 6.18
C ILE A 739 -11.03 44.41 6.16
N THR A 740 -11.72 45.51 6.41
CA THR A 740 -11.16 46.87 6.43
C THR A 740 -11.43 47.54 7.78
N GLY A 741 -10.39 48.22 8.30
CA GLY A 741 -10.37 48.91 9.60
C GLY A 741 -8.92 49.27 9.93
N HIS A 742 -8.67 50.51 10.33
CA HIS A 742 -7.34 50.98 10.78
C HIS A 742 -7.23 50.76 12.30
N GLN A 743 -6.10 50.36 12.88
CA GLN A 743 -4.76 50.14 12.31
C GLN A 743 -4.21 48.73 12.62
N LEU A 744 -3.02 48.42 12.09
CA LEU A 744 -2.10 47.39 12.62
C LEU A 744 -2.70 45.98 12.81
N ILE A 745 -2.91 45.30 11.68
CA ILE A 745 -2.54 43.88 11.64
C ILE A 745 -1.02 43.82 11.79
N ASP A 746 -0.51 43.11 12.79
CA ASP A 746 0.92 42.80 12.83
C ASP A 746 1.27 41.76 11.76
N ASN A 747 2.18 42.13 10.86
CA ASN A 747 2.62 41.25 9.77
C ASN A 747 3.40 40.00 10.24
N VAL A 748 3.77 39.92 11.52
CA VAL A 748 4.47 38.75 12.10
C VAL A 748 3.49 37.76 12.74
N THR A 749 2.53 38.22 13.55
CA THR A 749 1.55 37.37 14.26
C THR A 749 0.20 37.23 13.57
N GLY A 750 -0.19 38.19 12.72
CA GLY A 750 -1.51 38.26 12.10
C GLY A 750 -2.64 38.70 13.03
N HIS A 751 -2.33 39.17 14.24
CA HIS A 751 -3.33 39.70 15.18
C HIS A 751 -3.70 41.15 14.85
N TYR A 752 -4.91 41.57 15.26
CA TYR A 752 -5.36 42.96 15.19
C TYR A 752 -5.10 43.66 16.54
N ILE A 753 -4.20 44.62 16.55
CA ILE A 753 -3.76 45.32 17.77
C ILE A 753 -4.68 46.51 18.06
N ILE A 754 -5.18 46.63 19.30
CA ILE A 754 -6.03 47.73 19.76
C ILE A 754 -5.76 48.05 21.23
N ASN A 755 -5.85 49.32 21.65
CA ASN A 755 -5.68 49.68 23.06
C ASN A 755 -6.98 49.52 23.86
N GLU A 756 -6.87 49.12 25.11
CA GLU A 756 -7.96 49.27 26.09
C GLU A 756 -8.42 50.74 26.15
N GLY A 757 -9.74 50.94 26.02
CA GLY A 757 -10.42 52.23 25.91
C GLY A 757 -10.77 52.64 24.47
N GLU A 758 -10.16 52.04 23.44
CA GLU A 758 -10.48 52.36 22.04
C GLU A 758 -11.78 51.68 21.56
N THR A 759 -12.28 52.09 20.39
CA THR A 759 -13.46 51.50 19.74
C THR A 759 -13.02 50.62 18.57
N LEU A 760 -13.26 49.31 18.67
CA LEU A 760 -13.09 48.40 17.53
C LEU A 760 -14.13 48.72 16.47
N ASN A 761 -13.72 48.91 15.22
CA ASN A 761 -14.62 49.14 14.08
C ASN A 761 -14.10 48.43 12.83
N LEU A 762 -14.67 47.28 12.52
CA LEU A 762 -14.27 46.40 11.42
C LEU A 762 -15.40 46.30 10.39
N THR A 763 -15.10 46.53 9.12
CA THR A 763 -16.05 46.38 8.00
C THR A 763 -15.55 45.30 7.03
N CYS A 764 -16.30 44.20 6.96
CA CYS A 764 -16.07 43.12 6.02
C CYS A 764 -16.86 43.35 4.73
N THR A 765 -16.20 43.21 3.58
CA THR A 765 -16.76 43.47 2.25
C THR A 765 -16.76 42.18 1.42
N LEU A 766 -17.78 42.03 0.56
CA LEU A 766 -17.91 40.94 -0.39
C LEU A 766 -17.40 41.41 -1.76
N LEU A 767 -16.14 41.08 -2.09
CA LEU A 767 -15.49 41.47 -3.35
C LEU A 767 -16.08 40.75 -4.57
N GLY A 768 -16.61 39.54 -4.38
CA GLY A 768 -17.37 38.83 -5.40
C GLY A 768 -17.79 37.43 -5.00
N ALA A 769 -18.88 36.93 -5.59
CA ALA A 769 -19.35 35.55 -5.44
C ALA A 769 -20.17 35.14 -6.67
N ASN A 770 -20.12 33.86 -7.07
CA ASN A 770 -21.09 33.31 -8.01
C ASN A 770 -21.56 31.91 -7.57
N PRO A 771 -22.82 31.73 -7.12
CA PRO A 771 -23.87 32.75 -7.01
C PRO A 771 -23.58 33.84 -5.97
N MET A 772 -24.24 35.00 -6.11
CA MET A 772 -24.25 36.04 -5.10
C MET A 772 -24.87 35.57 -3.78
N THR A 773 -24.43 36.15 -2.66
CA THR A 773 -24.85 35.80 -1.30
C THR A 773 -24.63 36.98 -0.34
N THR A 774 -24.97 36.82 0.93
CA THR A 774 -24.75 37.81 1.99
C THR A 774 -23.42 37.58 2.73
N VAL A 775 -22.95 38.63 3.39
CA VAL A 775 -21.78 38.63 4.28
C VAL A 775 -22.23 38.93 5.71
N LYS A 776 -21.60 38.30 6.71
CA LYS A 776 -21.95 38.45 8.13
C LYS A 776 -20.74 38.35 9.05
N PHE A 777 -20.78 39.04 10.17
CA PHE A 777 -19.90 38.77 11.32
C PHE A 777 -20.57 37.82 12.33
N ASN A 778 -19.79 37.29 13.27
CA ASN A 778 -20.31 36.76 14.53
C ASN A 778 -20.85 37.89 15.43
N SER A 779 -21.80 37.56 16.31
CA SER A 779 -22.33 38.50 17.31
C SER A 779 -21.19 39.11 18.15
N PRO A 780 -21.15 40.44 18.38
CA PRO A 780 -22.21 41.43 18.18
C PRO A 780 -22.29 42.07 16.78
N GLY A 781 -21.55 41.56 15.79
CA GLY A 781 -21.51 42.11 14.44
C GLY A 781 -22.78 41.89 13.60
N THR A 782 -22.89 42.65 12.51
CA THR A 782 -24.07 42.72 11.64
C THR A 782 -24.02 41.74 10.45
N SER A 783 -25.04 41.77 9.60
CA SER A 783 -25.12 41.04 8.33
C SER A 783 -25.65 41.95 7.22
N GLY A 784 -25.16 41.79 6.00
CA GLY A 784 -25.56 42.61 4.85
C GLY A 784 -25.33 41.93 3.50
N SER A 785 -25.80 42.57 2.42
CA SER A 785 -25.74 42.02 1.05
C SER A 785 -24.37 42.16 0.39
N THR A 786 -23.63 43.21 0.71
CA THR A 786 -22.29 43.51 0.16
C THR A 786 -21.27 43.85 1.24
N THR A 787 -21.72 44.37 2.39
CA THR A 787 -20.87 44.71 3.53
C THR A 787 -21.52 44.33 4.86
N ALA A 788 -20.73 43.91 5.83
CA ALA A 788 -21.12 43.74 7.22
C ALA A 788 -20.12 44.45 8.14
N SER A 789 -20.61 45.09 9.20
CA SER A 789 -19.76 45.79 10.17
C SER A 789 -19.88 45.21 11.58
N LEU A 790 -18.79 45.24 12.32
CA LEU A 790 -18.65 44.88 13.72
C LEU A 790 -18.08 46.09 14.47
N VAL A 791 -18.78 46.56 15.49
CA VAL A 791 -18.38 47.70 16.31
C VAL A 791 -18.46 47.33 17.78
N ILE A 792 -17.36 47.52 18.53
CA ILE A 792 -17.29 47.32 19.98
C ILE A 792 -16.66 48.58 20.58
N PRO A 793 -17.45 49.47 21.23
CA PRO A 793 -16.92 50.66 21.88
C PRO A 793 -16.29 50.34 23.24
N ASP A 794 -15.31 51.15 23.65
CA ASP A 794 -14.66 51.09 24.97
C ASP A 794 -14.13 49.68 25.32
N ILE A 795 -13.29 49.13 24.45
CA ILE A 795 -12.80 47.76 24.56
C ILE A 795 -11.95 47.57 25.83
N LYS A 796 -12.11 46.42 26.49
CA LYS A 796 -11.50 46.09 27.78
C LYS A 796 -10.50 44.94 27.68
N TYR A 797 -9.54 44.89 28.61
CA TYR A 797 -8.51 43.86 28.72
C TYR A 797 -9.02 42.41 28.58
N TYR A 798 -10.22 42.11 29.08
CA TYR A 798 -10.81 40.76 29.03
C TYR A 798 -11.30 40.32 27.63
N HIS A 799 -11.23 41.18 26.62
CA HIS A 799 -11.41 40.80 25.20
C HIS A 799 -10.07 40.44 24.53
N ASP A 800 -8.94 40.47 25.26
CA ASP A 800 -7.67 40.01 24.70
C ASP A 800 -7.77 38.54 24.28
N ASN A 801 -7.29 38.24 23.07
CA ASN A 801 -7.43 36.94 22.40
C ASN A 801 -8.86 36.55 21.95
N ASP A 802 -9.85 37.43 22.01
CA ASP A 802 -11.16 37.14 21.40
C ASP A 802 -11.05 36.95 19.88
N PHE A 803 -11.92 36.08 19.35
CA PHE A 803 -11.98 35.74 17.92
C PHE A 803 -13.25 36.27 17.27
N PHE A 804 -13.07 37.16 16.30
CA PHE A 804 -14.13 37.64 15.43
C PHE A 804 -13.95 37.09 14.03
N TYR A 805 -15.04 36.61 13.43
CA TYR A 805 -15.00 35.99 12.11
C TYR A 805 -16.07 36.59 11.19
N CYS A 806 -15.60 37.13 10.07
CA CYS A 806 -16.46 37.43 8.95
C CYS A 806 -16.64 36.16 8.11
N SER A 807 -17.87 35.84 7.72
CA SER A 807 -18.20 34.66 6.95
C SER A 807 -19.23 34.93 5.85
N SER A 808 -19.16 34.13 4.79
CA SER A 808 -20.12 34.14 3.69
C SER A 808 -20.16 32.76 3.02
N SER A 809 -21.32 32.38 2.48
CA SER A 809 -21.55 31.04 1.93
C SER A 809 -22.45 31.09 0.70
N ASN A 810 -22.08 30.39 -0.38
CA ASN A 810 -22.93 30.16 -1.54
C ASN A 810 -22.91 28.66 -1.94
N SER A 811 -23.59 28.29 -3.03
CA SER A 811 -23.62 26.90 -3.49
C SER A 811 -22.27 26.35 -3.96
N ALA A 812 -21.28 27.21 -4.23
CA ALA A 812 -19.94 26.83 -4.64
C ALA A 812 -18.97 26.66 -3.44
N GLY A 813 -19.29 27.24 -2.28
CA GLY A 813 -18.55 27.00 -1.06
C GLY A 813 -18.68 28.10 0.00
N TYR A 814 -17.90 27.90 1.06
CA TYR A 814 -17.80 28.77 2.24
C TYR A 814 -16.47 29.55 2.20
N SER A 815 -16.52 30.79 2.66
CA SER A 815 -15.34 31.62 2.95
C SER A 815 -15.50 32.32 4.28
N GLU A 816 -14.38 32.45 4.97
CA GLU A 816 -14.29 32.99 6.32
C GLU A 816 -12.94 33.69 6.48
N ILE A 817 -12.96 34.85 7.14
CA ILE A 817 -11.76 35.54 7.62
C ILE A 817 -11.87 35.57 9.14
N ASN A 818 -10.93 34.91 9.80
CA ASN A 818 -10.79 34.90 11.25
C ASN A 818 -9.80 36.00 11.65
N LEU A 819 -10.18 36.80 12.66
CA LEU A 819 -9.40 37.89 13.22
C LEU A 819 -9.35 37.70 14.74
N ARG A 820 -8.15 37.64 15.28
CA ARG A 820 -7.89 37.58 16.73
C ARG A 820 -7.49 38.96 17.21
N LEU A 821 -8.08 39.40 18.31
CA LEU A 821 -7.67 40.64 18.97
C LEU A 821 -6.41 40.42 19.82
N ASP A 822 -5.58 41.45 19.82
CA ASP A 822 -4.45 41.65 20.73
C ASP A 822 -4.74 43.00 21.43
N VAL A 823 -5.34 42.93 22.61
CA VAL A 823 -5.79 44.11 23.36
C VAL A 823 -4.66 44.53 24.29
N GLN A 824 -4.10 45.72 24.06
CA GLN A 824 -3.03 46.26 24.90
C GLN A 824 -3.61 47.03 26.09
N TYR A 825 -3.20 46.63 27.31
CA TYR A 825 -3.68 47.17 28.58
C TYR A 825 -2.51 47.38 29.56
N GLY A 826 -2.66 48.37 30.45
CA GLY A 826 -1.60 48.76 31.39
C GLY A 826 -1.37 47.75 32.51
N PRO A 827 -0.28 47.86 33.29
CA PRO A 827 0.02 46.90 34.34
C PRO A 827 -0.99 46.96 35.49
N HIS A 828 -1.81 45.92 35.63
CA HIS A 828 -2.74 45.74 36.74
C HIS A 828 -2.05 44.92 37.83
N ILE A 829 -1.65 45.58 38.93
CA ILE A 829 -1.05 44.92 40.10
C ILE A 829 -2.18 44.46 41.04
N SER A 830 -2.00 43.30 41.68
CA SER A 830 -2.97 42.74 42.62
C SER A 830 -2.34 42.33 43.96
N ASN A 831 -3.15 42.33 45.01
CA ASN A 831 -2.86 41.80 46.34
C ASN A 831 -1.75 42.51 47.16
N GLY A 832 -1.80 43.85 47.22
CA GLY A 832 -1.07 44.62 48.25
C GLY A 832 -1.54 44.27 49.67
N TYR A 833 -0.80 43.39 50.34
CA TYR A 833 -1.16 42.85 51.67
C TYR A 833 0.00 42.95 52.68
N LYS A 834 -0.32 42.64 53.95
CA LYS A 834 0.67 42.52 55.02
C LYS A 834 1.21 41.08 55.09
N HIS A 835 2.51 40.93 54.90
CA HIS A 835 3.24 39.67 54.96
C HIS A 835 3.97 39.54 56.30
N TYR A 836 3.79 38.40 56.98
CA TYR A 836 4.50 38.06 58.21
C TYR A 836 5.69 37.16 57.90
N VAL A 837 6.85 37.45 58.48
CA VAL A 837 8.12 36.75 58.21
C VAL A 837 8.84 36.47 59.53
N GLU A 838 9.16 35.21 59.82
CA GLU A 838 9.95 34.86 61.01
C GLU A 838 11.43 35.23 60.82
N GLU A 839 12.03 35.88 61.83
CA GLU A 839 13.44 36.23 61.83
C GLU A 839 14.33 34.97 61.71
N GLY A 840 15.33 35.04 60.82
CA GLY A 840 16.23 33.94 60.50
C GLY A 840 15.71 32.94 59.45
N ARG A 841 14.45 33.05 59.00
CA ARG A 841 13.94 32.26 57.86
C ARG A 841 14.15 32.97 56.53
N ASN A 842 14.12 32.21 55.44
CA ASN A 842 13.96 32.77 54.10
C ASN A 842 12.46 33.00 53.84
N ALA A 843 12.10 34.15 53.29
CA ALA A 843 10.75 34.44 52.81
C ALA A 843 10.81 35.12 51.44
N THR A 844 9.76 34.95 50.64
CA THR A 844 9.67 35.51 49.28
C THR A 844 8.29 36.14 49.10
N VAL A 845 8.24 37.42 48.73
CA VAL A 845 6.98 38.16 48.51
C VAL A 845 6.76 38.33 47.02
N GLU A 846 5.58 37.92 46.53
CA GLU A 846 5.22 37.93 45.11
C GLU A 846 4.35 39.16 44.77
N CYS A 847 4.82 39.99 43.83
CA CYS A 847 4.00 41.02 43.20
C CYS A 847 3.34 40.44 41.93
N ARG A 848 2.01 40.36 41.92
CA ARG A 848 1.24 39.79 40.81
C ARG A 848 0.77 40.87 39.87
N VAL A 849 1.32 40.87 38.66
CA VAL A 849 1.11 41.89 37.63
C VAL A 849 0.55 41.25 36.36
N GLU A 850 -0.60 41.73 35.92
CA GLU A 850 -1.20 41.36 34.63
C GLU A 850 -1.06 42.54 33.65
N SER A 851 -0.59 42.29 32.43
CA SER A 851 -0.25 43.36 31.46
C SER A 851 -0.09 42.81 30.04
N ASN A 852 -0.53 43.56 29.03
CA ASN A 852 -0.19 43.31 27.63
C ASN A 852 0.22 44.64 26.94
N PRO A 853 1.47 44.82 26.46
CA PRO A 853 2.59 43.87 26.53
C PRO A 853 3.08 43.55 27.97
N PRO A 854 3.92 42.52 28.16
CA PRO A 854 4.44 42.15 29.47
C PRO A 854 5.24 43.27 30.15
N ALA A 855 4.88 43.59 31.38
CA ALA A 855 5.52 44.65 32.16
C ALA A 855 6.89 44.25 32.73
N THR A 856 7.80 45.24 32.83
CA THR A 856 9.01 45.15 33.66
C THR A 856 8.62 45.45 35.11
N VAL A 857 8.94 44.55 36.04
CA VAL A 857 8.55 44.62 37.46
C VAL A 857 9.78 44.78 38.35
N TRP A 858 9.67 45.63 39.38
CA TRP A 858 10.70 45.81 40.41
C TRP A 858 10.11 46.27 41.75
N TRP A 859 10.93 46.23 42.79
CA TRP A 859 10.60 46.67 44.14
C TRP A 859 11.56 47.75 44.64
N GLU A 860 11.03 48.68 45.44
CA GLU A 860 11.79 49.68 46.20
C GLU A 860 11.29 49.68 47.65
N LYS A 861 12.16 49.91 48.64
CA LYS A 861 11.75 50.01 50.05
C LYS A 861 11.38 51.45 50.37
N GLU A 862 10.27 51.67 51.08
CA GLU A 862 9.84 53.01 51.46
C GLU A 862 10.90 53.68 52.35
N GLY A 863 11.44 54.82 51.90
CA GLY A 863 12.53 55.54 52.55
C GLY A 863 13.95 55.13 52.15
N ASP A 864 14.13 54.10 51.31
CA ASP A 864 15.42 53.72 50.73
C ASP A 864 15.35 53.61 49.20
N ASN A 865 15.52 54.75 48.54
CA ASN A 865 15.62 54.87 47.09
C ASN A 865 16.96 54.35 46.51
N SER A 866 17.86 53.78 47.32
CA SER A 866 19.16 53.25 46.85
C SER A 866 19.12 51.75 46.55
N THR A 867 18.18 51.00 47.14
CA THR A 867 18.09 49.54 47.01
C THR A 867 16.88 49.11 46.18
N ARG A 868 17.09 48.88 44.88
CA ARG A 868 16.09 48.36 43.93
C ARG A 868 16.26 46.85 43.74
N TYR A 869 15.21 46.07 43.99
CA TYR A 869 15.16 44.63 43.74
C TYR A 869 14.42 44.38 42.42
N ASN A 870 15.06 43.71 41.45
CA ASN A 870 14.48 43.52 40.11
C ASN A 870 13.77 42.16 40.00
N GLY A 871 12.61 42.15 39.33
CA GLY A 871 11.74 40.97 39.21
C GLY A 871 10.47 41.09 40.04
N ASN A 872 9.57 40.12 39.88
CA ASN A 872 8.29 40.06 40.60
C ASN A 872 8.40 39.51 42.03
N MET A 873 9.51 38.84 42.37
CA MET A 873 9.77 38.29 43.71
C MET A 873 10.70 39.22 44.50
N LEU A 874 10.31 39.57 45.73
CA LEU A 874 11.17 40.18 46.74
C LEU A 874 11.68 39.08 47.67
N ASP A 875 12.93 38.67 47.46
CA ASP A 875 13.56 37.58 48.22
C ASP A 875 14.28 38.11 49.47
N LEU A 876 13.80 37.68 50.64
CA LEU A 876 14.33 38.02 51.96
C LEU A 876 15.05 36.79 52.55
N THR A 877 16.31 36.61 52.20
CA THR A 877 17.16 35.53 52.73
C THR A 877 17.61 35.81 54.16
N LEU A 878 17.41 34.85 55.08
CA LEU A 878 17.71 34.97 56.51
C LEU A 878 17.18 36.29 57.10
N ALA A 879 15.87 36.51 56.94
CA ALA A 879 15.19 37.77 57.24
C ALA A 879 15.56 38.29 58.64
N ASN A 880 15.96 39.56 58.73
CA ASN A 880 16.34 40.22 59.98
C ASN A 880 15.35 41.33 60.35
N ARG A 881 15.24 41.66 61.65
CA ARG A 881 14.31 42.70 62.14
C ARG A 881 14.42 44.08 61.47
N ASN A 882 15.54 44.43 60.85
CA ASN A 882 15.70 45.70 60.11
C ASN A 882 15.14 45.65 58.67
N GLN A 883 14.86 44.45 58.14
CA GLN A 883 14.22 44.28 56.82
C GLN A 883 12.70 44.50 56.85
N GLY A 884 12.06 44.54 58.02
CA GLY A 884 10.65 44.96 58.14
C GLY A 884 10.40 46.39 57.64
N GLY A 885 9.16 46.67 57.22
CA GLY A 885 8.73 47.96 56.67
C GLY A 885 7.89 47.82 55.39
N THR A 886 7.51 48.96 54.80
CA THR A 886 6.77 49.02 53.53
C THR A 886 7.72 48.80 52.35
N TYR A 887 7.29 48.00 51.38
CA TYR A 887 7.90 47.85 50.07
C TYR A 887 6.87 48.20 49.00
N ILE A 888 7.30 48.91 47.97
CA ILE A 888 6.46 49.33 46.85
C ILE A 888 6.87 48.47 45.65
N CYS A 889 5.93 47.71 45.11
CA CYS A 889 6.10 47.09 43.79
C CYS A 889 5.75 48.12 42.71
N PHE A 890 6.60 48.23 41.71
CA PHE A 890 6.39 49.03 40.50
C PHE A 890 6.37 48.11 39.27
N ALA A 891 5.51 48.43 38.31
CA ALA A 891 5.43 47.75 37.03
C ALA A 891 5.24 48.76 35.89
N ALA A 892 6.01 48.61 34.81
CA ALA A 892 5.95 49.47 33.63
C ALA A 892 5.81 48.65 32.34
N SER A 893 4.90 49.03 31.44
CA SER A 893 4.71 48.37 30.12
C SER A 893 4.60 49.39 28.99
N ASP A 894 5.33 49.15 27.90
CA ASP A 894 5.34 49.99 26.70
C ASP A 894 4.15 49.66 25.78
N ARG A 895 3.08 50.47 25.85
CA ARG A 895 1.92 50.34 24.97
C ARG A 895 2.10 51.14 23.69
N LYS A 896 1.55 50.63 22.58
CA LYS A 896 1.70 51.23 21.25
C LYS A 896 0.49 52.09 20.88
N TYR A 897 0.71 53.38 20.65
CA TYR A 897 -0.28 54.35 20.20
C TYR A 897 0.12 54.95 18.84
N GLU A 898 -0.79 55.67 18.17
CA GLU A 898 -0.49 56.40 16.92
C GLU A 898 0.64 57.43 17.09
N SER A 899 0.83 57.94 18.31
CA SER A 899 1.88 58.90 18.68
C SER A 899 3.25 58.28 19.00
N GLY A 900 3.33 56.95 19.12
CA GLY A 900 4.57 56.23 19.48
C GLY A 900 4.35 55.16 20.55
N MET A 901 5.45 54.68 21.15
CA MET A 901 5.40 53.88 22.37
C MET A 901 5.21 54.80 23.57
N ILE A 902 4.33 54.41 24.49
CA ILE A 902 4.05 55.11 25.74
C ILE A 902 4.20 54.10 26.89
N GLU A 903 5.19 54.33 27.74
CA GLU A 903 5.37 53.60 29.00
C GLU A 903 4.21 53.91 29.95
N VAL A 904 3.47 52.87 30.38
CA VAL A 904 2.41 52.97 31.38
C VAL A 904 2.90 52.36 32.68
N LEU A 905 3.11 53.22 33.69
CA LEU A 905 3.55 52.85 35.04
C LEU A 905 2.36 52.57 35.95
N SER A 906 2.51 51.59 36.83
CA SER A 906 1.59 51.21 37.89
C SER A 906 2.39 50.84 39.15
N ASN A 907 1.83 51.02 40.35
CA ASN A 907 2.46 50.61 41.60
C ASN A 907 1.46 50.20 42.69
N GLU A 908 1.93 49.39 43.65
CA GLU A 908 1.14 48.91 44.78
C GLU A 908 2.04 48.66 46.01
N THR A 909 1.47 48.78 47.21
CA THR A 909 2.16 48.75 48.50
C THR A 909 1.99 47.42 49.24
N PHE A 910 3.09 46.93 49.82
CA PHE A 910 3.15 45.68 50.58
C PHE A 910 3.86 45.95 51.91
N VAL A 911 3.34 45.40 53.00
CA VAL A 911 3.91 45.62 54.35
C VAL A 911 4.57 44.35 54.84
N VAL A 912 5.89 44.35 55.03
CA VAL A 912 6.63 43.21 55.59
C VAL A 912 6.83 43.41 57.09
N ASP A 913 6.29 42.50 57.88
CA ASP A 913 6.37 42.48 59.35
C ASP A 913 7.24 41.31 59.79
N VAL A 914 8.45 41.61 60.30
CA VAL A 914 9.41 40.60 60.73
C VAL A 914 9.15 40.25 62.20
N GLN A 915 8.59 39.08 62.42
CA GLN A 915 8.27 38.53 63.75
C GLN A 915 9.49 37.86 64.37
N TYR A 916 9.70 38.08 65.67
CA TYR A 916 10.83 37.53 66.41
C TYR A 916 10.50 37.32 67.90
N GLY A 917 11.10 36.27 68.47
CA GLY A 917 11.03 35.97 69.90
C GLY A 917 12.09 36.71 70.72
N PRO A 918 12.06 36.55 72.06
CA PRO A 918 12.91 37.31 72.98
C PRO A 918 14.42 37.05 72.83
N GLY A 919 14.81 35.87 72.35
CA GLY A 919 16.21 35.50 72.12
C GLY A 919 17.11 35.76 73.34
N SER A 920 18.24 36.42 73.10
CA SER A 920 19.20 36.86 74.13
C SER A 920 18.93 38.25 74.71
N SER A 921 17.81 38.90 74.36
CA SER A 921 17.50 40.27 74.82
C SER A 921 16.99 40.36 76.27
N ILE A 922 16.61 39.20 76.84
CA ILE A 922 16.05 39.05 78.19
C ILE A 922 17.05 39.57 79.23
N ARG A 923 16.65 40.60 79.98
CA ARG A 923 17.47 41.21 81.04
C ARG A 923 16.65 41.65 82.24
N LEU A 924 17.30 41.70 83.40
CA LEU A 924 16.71 42.21 84.63
C LEU A 924 17.03 43.71 84.81
N SER A 925 16.08 44.45 85.38
CA SER A 925 16.20 45.87 85.72
C SER A 925 15.63 46.14 87.12
N PRO A 926 16.45 46.45 88.14
CA PRO A 926 17.91 46.63 88.05
C PRO A 926 18.64 45.32 87.74
N ASN A 927 19.84 45.42 87.15
CA ASN A 927 20.66 44.25 86.81
C ASN A 927 21.32 43.69 88.08
N ILE A 928 20.64 42.75 88.74
CA ILE A 928 21.01 42.17 90.04
C ILE A 928 21.19 40.67 89.87
N THR A 929 22.35 40.15 90.27
CA THR A 929 22.67 38.71 90.27
C THR A 929 22.43 38.05 91.63
N SER A 930 22.53 38.82 92.71
CA SER A 930 22.33 38.40 94.09
C SER A 930 21.99 39.62 94.95
N ILE A 931 21.15 39.44 95.97
CA ILE A 931 20.82 40.46 96.95
C ILE A 931 20.73 39.80 98.33
N GLU A 932 21.35 40.42 99.33
CA GLU A 932 21.24 40.05 100.74
C GLU A 932 20.36 41.08 101.45
N LEU A 933 19.45 40.63 102.32
CA LEU A 933 18.44 41.47 102.97
C LEU A 933 18.18 41.01 104.40
N ASP A 934 18.23 41.96 105.34
CA ASP A 934 17.79 41.72 106.71
C ASP A 934 16.28 41.41 106.77
N ALA A 935 15.89 40.49 107.66
CA ALA A 935 14.49 40.11 107.82
C ALA A 935 13.61 41.32 108.19
N GLY A 936 12.57 41.57 107.39
CA GLY A 936 11.68 42.72 107.51
C GLY A 936 11.97 43.88 106.57
N THR A 937 13.13 43.93 105.89
CA THR A 937 13.42 44.95 104.86
C THR A 937 12.60 44.72 103.59
N GLN A 938 12.29 45.78 102.82
CA GLN A 938 11.50 45.65 101.59
C GLN A 938 12.38 45.24 100.40
N VAL A 939 11.96 44.19 99.67
CA VAL A 939 12.63 43.71 98.46
C VAL A 939 12.38 44.71 97.32
N PRO A 940 13.41 45.14 96.57
CA PRO A 940 13.22 46.02 95.41
C PRO A 940 12.40 45.33 94.32
N VAL A 941 11.57 46.10 93.59
CA VAL A 941 10.83 45.59 92.44
C VAL A 941 11.80 45.31 91.30
N ILE A 942 11.82 44.07 90.81
CA ILE A 942 12.68 43.64 89.70
C ILE A 942 11.84 43.57 88.44
N ARG A 943 12.22 44.30 87.39
CA ARG A 943 11.60 44.19 86.06
C ARG A 943 12.34 43.20 85.19
N CYS A 944 11.61 42.45 84.38
CA CYS A 944 12.13 41.66 83.29
C CYS A 944 11.79 42.35 81.96
N ILE A 945 12.77 42.48 81.07
CA ILE A 945 12.64 43.22 79.82
C ILE A 945 13.19 42.35 78.69
N ALA A 946 12.40 42.15 77.64
CA ALA A 946 12.80 41.50 76.40
C ALA A 946 12.27 42.30 75.18
N ASP A 947 12.92 42.11 74.03
CA ASP A 947 12.55 42.66 72.73
C ASP A 947 11.91 41.54 71.90
N CYS A 948 10.62 41.69 71.56
CA CYS A 948 9.80 40.68 70.90
C CYS A 948 8.78 41.33 69.95
N ASN A 949 8.55 40.72 68.79
CA ASN A 949 7.46 41.08 67.87
C ASN A 949 6.67 39.81 67.47
N PRO A 950 5.41 39.63 67.89
CA PRO A 950 4.63 40.49 68.79
C PRO A 950 5.18 40.48 70.24
N GLU A 951 4.67 41.40 71.07
CA GLU A 951 5.13 41.59 72.46
C GLU A 951 5.14 40.29 73.28
N CYS A 952 6.16 40.15 74.14
CA CYS A 952 6.26 39.01 75.04
C CYS A 952 5.35 39.12 76.28
N GLN A 953 4.74 38.00 76.64
CA GLN A 953 4.27 37.73 77.99
C GLN A 953 5.46 37.36 78.90
N TYR A 954 5.29 37.56 80.20
CA TYR A 954 6.34 37.39 81.20
C TYR A 954 5.85 36.52 82.37
N THR A 955 6.65 35.52 82.73
CA THR A 955 6.37 34.55 83.79
C THR A 955 7.58 34.41 84.71
N TRP A 956 7.37 34.55 86.02
CA TRP A 956 8.39 34.43 87.05
C TRP A 956 8.26 33.13 87.82
N TYR A 957 9.39 32.45 88.03
CA TYR A 957 9.52 31.25 88.83
C TYR A 957 10.37 31.53 90.08
N LEU A 958 9.86 31.11 91.23
CA LEU A 958 10.51 31.24 92.54
C LEU A 958 10.81 29.83 93.10
N THR A 959 11.92 29.65 93.83
CA THR A 959 12.26 28.38 94.50
C THR A 959 11.17 27.85 95.44
N SER A 960 10.29 28.71 95.95
CA SER A 960 9.13 28.36 96.77
C SER A 960 7.95 27.77 95.97
N GLY A 961 8.09 27.57 94.65
CA GLY A 961 7.03 27.05 93.77
C GLY A 961 5.96 28.09 93.39
N ILE A 962 6.09 29.33 93.87
CA ILE A 962 5.19 30.43 93.53
C ILE A 962 5.50 30.92 92.11
N VAL A 963 4.45 31.03 91.28
CA VAL A 963 4.52 31.62 89.93
C VAL A 963 3.82 32.97 89.94
N LYS A 964 4.41 33.98 89.29
CA LYS A 964 3.75 35.28 89.03
C LYS A 964 3.85 35.65 87.55
N THR A 965 2.82 36.31 87.03
CA THR A 965 2.77 36.79 85.64
C THR A 965 2.88 38.31 85.58
N GLY A 966 3.40 38.82 84.45
CA GLY A 966 3.68 40.24 84.23
C GLY A 966 5.17 40.57 84.32
N SER A 967 5.57 41.70 83.72
CA SER A 967 6.97 42.10 83.57
C SER A 967 7.63 42.60 84.87
N GLU A 968 6.85 42.83 85.94
CA GLU A 968 7.35 43.25 87.25
C GLU A 968 7.21 42.15 88.32
N LEU A 969 8.29 41.88 89.06
CA LEU A 969 8.27 41.06 90.26
C LEU A 969 8.35 41.93 91.51
N ASN A 970 7.28 41.89 92.31
CA ASN A 970 7.23 42.45 93.66
C ASN A 970 7.06 41.32 94.69
N LEU A 971 7.95 41.27 95.69
CA LEU A 971 7.97 40.25 96.75
C LEU A 971 7.61 40.80 98.15
N GLY A 972 7.31 42.09 98.31
CA GLY A 972 7.06 42.68 99.62
C GLY A 972 8.32 42.70 100.49
N ASN A 973 8.24 42.24 101.74
CA ASN A 973 9.36 42.30 102.69
C ASN A 973 10.05 40.95 102.86
N ALA A 974 11.38 40.97 103.00
CA ALA A 974 12.23 39.81 103.23
C ALA A 974 11.81 39.04 104.49
N SER A 975 11.74 37.71 104.39
CA SER A 975 11.43 36.82 105.52
C SER A 975 12.29 35.57 105.47
N SER A 976 12.62 35.04 106.65
CA SER A 976 13.56 33.93 106.84
C SER A 976 13.09 32.56 106.32
N TYR A 977 11.87 32.46 105.81
CA TYR A 977 11.28 31.19 105.33
C TYR A 977 10.79 31.23 103.87
N TRP A 978 10.40 32.39 103.32
CA TRP A 978 9.68 32.46 102.04
C TRP A 978 10.45 33.09 100.88
N HIS A 979 11.53 33.83 101.16
CA HIS A 979 12.26 34.64 100.16
C HIS A 979 13.73 34.21 99.98
N ILE A 980 14.05 32.96 100.30
CA ILE A 980 15.40 32.39 100.13
C ILE A 980 15.44 31.50 98.88
N GLY A 981 16.28 31.88 97.91
CA GLY A 981 16.63 31.05 96.76
C GLY A 981 16.61 31.79 95.42
N GLU A 982 16.69 31.00 94.34
CA GLU A 982 16.82 31.48 92.97
C GLU A 982 15.49 32.01 92.40
N VAL A 983 15.59 33.06 91.58
CA VAL A 983 14.46 33.70 90.91
C VAL A 983 14.74 33.73 89.41
N LYS A 984 13.80 33.24 88.60
CA LYS A 984 13.94 33.17 87.13
C LYS A 984 12.79 33.87 86.44
N CYS A 985 13.09 34.82 85.56
CA CYS A 985 12.13 35.29 84.56
C CYS A 985 12.20 34.41 83.31
N LYS A 986 11.03 34.14 82.72
CA LYS A 986 10.84 33.68 81.35
C LYS A 986 10.03 34.74 80.60
N ALA A 987 10.48 35.11 79.41
CA ALA A 987 9.70 35.85 78.44
C ALA A 987 9.29 34.91 77.31
N GLU A 988 8.05 35.02 76.82
CA GLU A 988 7.54 34.21 75.70
C GLU A 988 6.42 34.95 74.94
N ASN A 989 6.39 34.81 73.62
CA ASN A 989 5.24 35.16 72.78
C ASN A 989 4.57 33.87 72.25
N ASP A 990 3.24 33.88 72.12
CA ASP A 990 2.40 32.66 72.08
C ASP A 990 2.63 31.73 70.87
N ASP A 991 3.28 32.20 69.80
CA ASP A 991 3.53 31.44 68.56
C ASP A 991 4.59 30.31 68.70
N PHE A 992 5.32 30.24 69.83
CA PHE A 992 6.47 29.33 69.96
C PHE A 992 6.29 28.18 70.99
N ARG A 993 5.11 27.52 70.98
CA ARG A 993 4.93 26.23 71.68
C ARG A 993 5.70 25.09 71.02
N LYS A 994 6.97 24.93 71.41
CA LYS A 994 7.86 23.86 70.93
C LYS A 994 7.84 22.67 71.91
N ASN A 995 7.75 21.44 71.41
CA ASN A 995 7.76 20.21 72.21
C ASN A 995 8.91 19.25 71.76
N PRO A 996 9.49 18.45 72.68
CA PRO A 996 10.52 17.48 72.35
C PRO A 996 9.94 16.27 71.58
N PRO A 997 10.78 15.50 70.85
CA PRO A 997 10.33 14.35 70.10
C PRO A 997 9.82 13.22 70.98
N SER A 998 8.75 12.57 70.55
CA SER A 998 8.16 11.36 71.15
C SER A 998 8.07 10.27 70.09
N ILE A 999 8.76 9.15 70.30
CA ILE A 999 8.71 7.98 69.40
C ILE A 999 7.54 7.09 69.86
N GLU A 1000 6.58 6.82 68.97
CA GLU A 1000 5.40 6.01 69.30
C GLU A 1000 5.64 4.51 69.13
N LYS A 1001 6.42 4.11 68.11
CA LYS A 1001 6.90 2.73 67.95
C LYS A 1001 8.11 2.61 67.01
N VAL A 1002 8.81 1.47 67.12
CA VAL A 1002 9.83 0.98 66.16
C VAL A 1002 9.54 -0.48 65.85
N ASP A 1003 9.35 -0.82 64.58
CA ASP A 1003 8.69 -2.06 64.14
C ASP A 1003 9.29 -2.61 62.83
N ILE A 1004 9.54 -3.93 62.77
CA ILE A 1004 10.22 -4.62 61.66
C ILE A 1004 9.18 -5.38 60.82
N ASN A 1005 9.10 -5.05 59.53
CA ASN A 1005 7.88 -5.32 58.75
C ASN A 1005 7.91 -6.66 58.00
N ARG A 1006 7.34 -7.69 58.63
CA ARG A 1006 7.06 -9.07 58.13
C ARG A 1006 8.24 -10.04 58.16
N PHE A 1007 7.87 -11.32 58.29
CA PHE A 1007 8.69 -12.53 58.38
C PHE A 1007 9.65 -12.61 59.58
N ASN A 1008 9.69 -13.79 60.21
CA ASN A 1008 10.56 -14.08 61.37
C ASN A 1008 11.96 -14.57 60.95
N TRP A 1009 12.20 -14.69 59.65
CA TRP A 1009 13.44 -15.16 59.05
C TRP A 1009 13.59 -14.57 57.65
N TYR A 1010 14.83 -14.26 57.29
CA TYR A 1010 15.24 -13.60 56.06
C TYR A 1010 16.38 -14.40 55.43
N GLU A 1011 16.47 -14.44 54.11
CA GLU A 1011 17.62 -15.01 53.38
C GLU A 1011 18.72 -13.94 53.20
N GLU A 1012 19.98 -14.36 53.16
CA GLU A 1012 21.09 -13.45 52.82
C GLU A 1012 20.88 -12.87 51.40
N GLY A 1013 20.90 -11.53 51.30
CA GLY A 1013 20.57 -10.77 50.09
C GLY A 1013 19.10 -10.34 49.95
N SER A 1014 18.25 -10.56 50.97
CA SER A 1014 16.86 -10.06 50.98
C SER A 1014 16.72 -8.66 51.63
N GLU A 1015 15.64 -7.94 51.26
CA GLU A 1015 15.35 -6.59 51.77
C GLU A 1015 14.79 -6.63 53.20
N ILE A 1016 15.30 -5.77 54.10
CA ILE A 1016 14.74 -5.56 55.45
C ILE A 1016 14.17 -4.15 55.56
N LEU A 1017 12.94 -4.05 56.08
CA LEU A 1017 12.24 -2.79 56.31
C LEU A 1017 11.96 -2.56 57.80
N VAL A 1018 12.56 -1.51 58.38
CA VAL A 1018 12.34 -1.10 59.77
C VAL A 1018 11.66 0.27 59.79
N THR A 1019 10.56 0.40 60.54
CA THR A 1019 9.73 1.61 60.59
C THR A 1019 9.80 2.27 61.96
N CYS A 1020 9.80 3.60 62.02
CA CYS A 1020 9.77 4.40 63.24
C CYS A 1020 8.77 5.55 63.11
N ASP A 1021 7.78 5.61 63.98
CA ASP A 1021 6.74 6.65 64.00
C ASP A 1021 7.04 7.66 65.13
N VAL A 1022 7.11 8.96 64.82
CA VAL A 1022 7.59 10.03 65.74
C VAL A 1022 6.64 11.24 65.72
N LYS A 1023 6.46 11.94 66.85
CA LYS A 1023 5.77 13.25 66.96
C LYS A 1023 6.70 14.31 67.56
N SER A 1024 6.72 15.52 67.01
CA SER A 1024 7.66 16.59 67.40
C SER A 1024 7.27 17.97 66.82
N TYR A 1025 7.65 19.07 67.46
CA TYR A 1025 7.53 20.43 66.91
C TYR A 1025 8.61 21.37 67.50
N PRO A 1026 9.55 21.90 66.71
CA PRO A 1026 9.74 21.67 65.26
C PRO A 1026 10.05 20.20 64.94
N GLN A 1027 9.96 19.85 63.67
CA GLN A 1027 10.29 18.51 63.16
C GLN A 1027 11.65 18.02 63.71
N ALA A 1028 11.67 16.78 64.18
CA ALA A 1028 12.89 16.11 64.61
C ALA A 1028 13.69 15.52 63.43
N ASN A 1029 15.01 15.64 63.51
CA ASN A 1029 15.91 14.83 62.69
C ASN A 1029 15.88 13.40 63.23
N ILE A 1030 15.73 12.43 62.32
CA ILE A 1030 15.75 11.00 62.64
C ILE A 1030 17.05 10.38 62.12
N THR A 1031 17.72 9.65 63.02
CA THR A 1031 18.99 8.95 62.80
C THR A 1031 18.81 7.49 63.26
N TRP A 1032 19.31 6.54 62.48
CA TRP A 1032 19.18 5.11 62.75
C TRP A 1032 20.49 4.49 63.21
N TYR A 1033 20.41 3.58 64.18
CA TYR A 1033 21.54 2.82 64.70
C TYR A 1033 21.28 1.32 64.56
N ARG A 1034 22.30 0.54 64.19
CA ARG A 1034 22.33 -0.92 64.23
C ARG A 1034 23.32 -1.32 65.33
N ASN A 1035 22.84 -2.00 66.37
CA ASN A 1035 23.65 -2.42 67.53
C ASN A 1035 24.49 -1.26 68.13
N ASN A 1036 23.87 -0.09 68.35
CA ASN A 1036 24.48 1.17 68.85
C ASN A 1036 25.54 1.83 67.95
N MET A 1037 25.71 1.40 66.69
CA MET A 1037 26.51 2.13 65.68
C MET A 1037 25.60 2.77 64.63
N GLU A 1038 25.89 4.00 64.21
CA GLU A 1038 25.07 4.75 63.25
C GLU A 1038 25.10 4.08 61.86
N VAL A 1039 23.95 3.92 61.22
CA VAL A 1039 23.81 3.18 59.96
C VAL A 1039 24.19 4.08 58.78
N ILE A 1040 25.49 4.07 58.45
CA ILE A 1040 26.06 4.78 57.29
C ILE A 1040 26.78 3.77 56.39
N THR A 1041 25.99 3.06 55.57
CA THR A 1041 26.46 2.08 54.59
C THR A 1041 25.87 2.37 53.20
N PRO A 1042 26.53 1.99 52.08
CA PRO A 1042 26.04 2.32 50.73
C PRO A 1042 24.68 1.70 50.41
N ASP A 1043 24.45 0.49 50.90
CA ASP A 1043 23.30 -0.39 50.59
C ASP A 1043 22.12 -0.19 51.56
N THR A 1044 22.12 0.95 52.27
CA THR A 1044 21.12 1.33 53.26
C THR A 1044 20.68 2.78 53.05
N TYR A 1045 19.37 3.00 52.95
CA TYR A 1045 18.78 4.34 52.90
C TYR A 1045 17.55 4.42 53.81
N TYR A 1046 17.13 5.63 54.16
CA TYR A 1046 15.86 5.82 54.86
C TYR A 1046 15.04 6.96 54.27
N THR A 1047 13.72 6.78 54.26
CA THR A 1047 12.76 7.79 53.83
C THR A 1047 11.99 8.32 55.03
N ASN A 1048 11.80 9.65 55.09
CA ASN A 1048 11.03 10.31 56.14
C ASN A 1048 9.76 10.90 55.52
N GLU A 1049 8.61 10.27 55.74
CA GLU A 1049 7.30 10.81 55.37
C GLU A 1049 6.80 11.74 56.48
N THR A 1050 6.61 13.02 56.15
CA THR A 1050 6.14 14.06 57.08
C THR A 1050 4.76 14.57 56.66
N THR A 1051 3.76 14.46 57.52
CA THR A 1051 2.48 15.14 57.30
C THR A 1051 2.61 16.61 57.70
N THR A 1052 2.35 17.53 56.77
CA THR A 1052 2.39 18.98 57.03
C THR A 1052 1.32 19.38 58.04
N CYS A 1053 1.74 19.88 59.21
CA CYS A 1053 0.86 20.36 60.26
C CYS A 1053 1.56 21.44 61.12
N GLN A 1054 0.76 22.26 61.79
CA GLN A 1054 1.21 23.54 62.34
C GLN A 1054 1.72 23.47 63.79
N TYR A 1055 1.45 22.38 64.53
CA TYR A 1055 1.75 22.29 65.97
C TYR A 1055 2.18 20.91 66.51
N ASP A 1056 2.14 19.83 65.71
CA ASP A 1056 2.48 18.46 66.16
C ASP A 1056 2.92 17.57 64.98
N CYS A 1057 4.18 17.69 64.54
CA CYS A 1057 4.68 17.05 63.33
C CYS A 1057 4.88 15.54 63.53
N SER A 1058 3.90 14.77 63.05
CA SER A 1058 4.03 13.34 62.85
C SER A 1058 4.97 13.06 61.68
N THR A 1059 6.08 12.40 61.98
CA THR A 1059 7.13 12.00 61.03
C THR A 1059 7.27 10.49 61.10
N LYS A 1060 7.19 9.82 59.95
CA LYS A 1060 7.43 8.40 59.82
C LYS A 1060 8.72 8.15 59.08
N SER A 1061 9.70 7.53 59.74
CA SER A 1061 10.93 7.06 59.11
C SER A 1061 10.82 5.60 58.73
N VAL A 1062 11.32 5.23 57.56
CA VAL A 1062 11.49 3.84 57.12
C VAL A 1062 12.93 3.63 56.70
N LEU A 1063 13.68 2.84 57.48
CA LEU A 1063 15.00 2.33 57.12
C LEU A 1063 14.83 1.11 56.22
N THR A 1064 15.46 1.17 55.04
CA THR A 1064 15.60 0.06 54.09
C THR A 1064 17.04 -0.43 54.09
N ILE A 1065 17.21 -1.75 54.17
CA ILE A 1065 18.47 -2.45 53.92
C ILE A 1065 18.22 -3.29 52.68
N GLU A 1066 18.85 -2.96 51.55
CA GLU A 1066 18.54 -3.62 50.27
C GLU A 1066 19.00 -5.09 50.25
N HIS A 1067 20.15 -5.36 50.88
CA HIS A 1067 20.83 -6.65 50.85
C HIS A 1067 21.24 -7.07 52.27
N ALA A 1068 20.40 -7.85 52.96
CA ALA A 1068 20.71 -8.36 54.30
C ALA A 1068 21.95 -9.27 54.29
N GLU A 1069 22.96 -9.00 55.12
CA GLU A 1069 24.15 -9.84 55.24
C GLU A 1069 24.00 -10.93 56.30
N CYS A 1070 24.78 -12.01 56.21
CA CYS A 1070 24.91 -13.00 57.30
C CYS A 1070 25.24 -12.38 58.68
N LEU A 1071 25.85 -11.18 58.70
CA LEU A 1071 26.17 -10.39 59.90
C LEU A 1071 24.96 -9.67 60.53
N ASP A 1072 23.83 -9.50 59.82
CA ASP A 1072 22.63 -8.84 60.36
C ASP A 1072 21.83 -9.71 61.34
N HIS A 1073 22.15 -11.00 61.44
CA HIS A 1073 21.45 -11.92 62.33
C HIS A 1073 21.54 -11.47 63.80
N ARG A 1074 20.38 -11.45 64.48
CA ARG A 1074 20.15 -10.93 65.85
C ARG A 1074 20.35 -9.43 66.05
N SER A 1075 20.63 -8.65 65.00
CA SER A 1075 20.77 -7.20 65.14
C SER A 1075 19.48 -6.53 65.62
N HIS A 1076 19.67 -5.52 66.48
CA HIS A 1076 18.64 -4.57 66.92
C HIS A 1076 18.78 -3.26 66.16
N TYR A 1077 17.65 -2.61 65.90
CA TYR A 1077 17.57 -1.33 65.21
C TYR A 1077 17.01 -0.27 66.15
N THR A 1078 17.79 0.78 66.37
CA THR A 1078 17.44 1.88 67.27
C THR A 1078 17.11 3.12 66.46
N CYS A 1079 15.90 3.63 66.63
CA CYS A 1079 15.49 4.93 66.11
C CYS A 1079 15.83 6.01 67.14
N GLN A 1080 16.53 7.05 66.72
CA GLN A 1080 16.81 8.24 67.51
C GLN A 1080 16.20 9.44 66.80
N ALA A 1081 15.40 10.23 67.53
CA ALA A 1081 14.78 11.45 67.06
C ALA A 1081 15.26 12.64 67.92
N GLU A 1082 15.69 13.73 67.27
CA GLU A 1082 16.25 14.90 67.93
C GLU A 1082 15.75 16.21 67.32
N ASN A 1083 15.23 17.12 68.15
CA ASN A 1083 14.89 18.48 67.77
C ASN A 1083 15.45 19.49 68.79
N ILE A 1084 15.27 20.78 68.54
CA ILE A 1084 15.81 21.86 69.39
C ILE A 1084 15.25 21.90 70.84
N MET A 1085 14.26 21.08 71.18
CA MET A 1085 13.72 20.93 72.55
C MET A 1085 14.19 19.65 73.26
N GLY A 1086 14.76 18.67 72.55
CA GLY A 1086 15.22 17.43 73.16
C GLY A 1086 15.47 16.28 72.19
N LYS A 1087 15.89 15.15 72.76
CA LYS A 1087 16.35 13.95 72.07
C LYS A 1087 15.73 12.71 72.72
N THR A 1088 15.16 11.82 71.90
CA THR A 1088 14.45 10.60 72.32
C THR A 1088 14.93 9.43 71.48
N VAL A 1089 15.01 8.24 72.09
CA VAL A 1089 15.58 7.04 71.47
C VAL A 1089 14.71 5.83 71.81
N MET A 1090 14.47 4.93 70.85
CA MET A 1090 13.76 3.67 71.08
C MET A 1090 14.31 2.53 70.20
N GLU A 1091 14.39 1.32 70.75
CA GLU A 1091 14.89 0.11 70.09
C GLU A 1091 13.75 -0.76 69.53
N SER A 1092 14.03 -1.51 68.47
CA SER A 1092 13.11 -2.46 67.85
C SER A 1092 12.75 -3.61 68.79
N LEU A 1093 11.45 -3.87 68.96
CA LEU A 1093 10.93 -4.96 69.82
C LEU A 1093 11.34 -6.35 69.32
N ASN A 1094 11.49 -6.51 68.01
CA ASN A 1094 11.94 -7.74 67.36
C ASN A 1094 13.42 -7.63 66.95
N ARG A 1095 14.06 -8.78 66.76
CA ARG A 1095 15.40 -8.91 66.15
C ARG A 1095 15.30 -9.50 64.76
N VAL A 1096 16.19 -9.09 63.86
CA VAL A 1096 16.36 -9.72 62.55
C VAL A 1096 16.96 -11.13 62.70
N SER A 1097 16.60 -12.06 61.82
CA SER A 1097 17.16 -13.42 61.81
C SER A 1097 17.47 -13.87 60.38
N ILE A 1098 18.75 -13.77 59.99
CA ILE A 1098 19.24 -14.17 58.67
C ILE A 1098 19.55 -15.68 58.64
N GLN A 1099 19.34 -16.31 57.49
CA GLN A 1099 19.92 -17.59 57.09
C GLN A 1099 20.98 -17.38 56.01
N CYS A 1100 22.14 -18.04 56.14
CA CYS A 1100 23.29 -17.86 55.24
C CYS A 1100 24.10 -19.15 55.09
N TYR A 1101 24.54 -19.44 53.87
CA TYR A 1101 25.33 -20.63 53.54
C TYR A 1101 26.76 -20.56 54.08
N ALA A 1102 27.34 -21.73 54.36
CA ALA A 1102 28.70 -21.86 54.86
C ALA A 1102 29.75 -21.37 53.85
N ARG A 1103 30.36 -20.20 54.13
CA ARG A 1103 31.49 -19.65 53.36
C ARG A 1103 32.76 -19.55 54.23
N PRO A 1104 33.97 -19.67 53.66
CA PRO A 1104 35.19 -19.29 54.35
C PRO A 1104 35.11 -17.84 54.83
N ALA A 1105 35.61 -17.57 56.03
CA ALA A 1105 35.62 -16.21 56.56
C ALA A 1105 36.69 -15.31 55.91
N HIS A 1106 37.76 -15.91 55.33
CA HIS A 1106 38.88 -15.25 54.65
C HIS A 1106 39.44 -16.19 53.56
N ASP A 1107 39.87 -15.66 52.41
CA ASP A 1107 40.44 -16.41 51.27
C ASP A 1107 41.91 -16.82 51.48
N ASN A 1108 42.20 -17.58 52.53
CA ASN A 1108 43.57 -17.85 52.98
C ASN A 1108 44.09 -19.24 52.60
N VAL A 1109 44.83 -19.32 51.48
CA VAL A 1109 45.69 -20.47 51.16
C VAL A 1109 47.05 -20.30 51.85
N TYR A 1110 47.22 -20.93 53.03
CA TYR A 1110 48.46 -20.86 53.78
C TYR A 1110 49.49 -21.91 53.31
N ASN A 1111 50.73 -21.47 53.03
CA ASN A 1111 51.86 -22.35 52.77
C ASN A 1111 52.82 -22.34 53.96
N PHE A 1112 53.09 -23.51 54.55
CA PHE A 1112 54.01 -23.67 55.67
C PHE A 1112 55.26 -24.45 55.26
N THR A 1113 56.43 -24.02 55.73
CA THR A 1113 57.69 -24.76 55.60
C THR A 1113 58.19 -25.13 56.98
N LEU A 1114 58.21 -26.42 57.28
CA LEU A 1114 58.53 -26.98 58.60
C LEU A 1114 59.52 -28.15 58.47
N ARG A 1115 60.11 -28.57 59.58
CA ARG A 1115 61.08 -29.67 59.69
C ARG A 1115 60.45 -30.88 60.38
N GLU A 1116 61.00 -32.07 60.15
CA GLU A 1116 60.54 -33.27 60.88
C GLU A 1116 60.75 -33.08 62.40
N GLY A 1117 59.74 -33.44 63.18
CA GLY A 1117 59.72 -33.25 64.64
C GLY A 1117 59.14 -31.91 65.12
N GLU A 1118 58.87 -30.96 64.22
CA GLU A 1118 58.07 -29.77 64.54
C GLU A 1118 56.56 -30.11 64.55
N GLY A 1119 55.75 -29.25 65.17
CA GLY A 1119 54.29 -29.37 65.20
C GLY A 1119 53.60 -28.21 64.49
N ILE A 1120 52.39 -28.44 63.98
CA ILE A 1120 51.55 -27.43 63.33
C ILE A 1120 50.11 -27.54 63.82
N ASN A 1121 49.42 -26.39 63.90
CA ASN A 1121 47.98 -26.33 64.03
C ASN A 1121 47.42 -25.54 62.84
N LEU A 1122 46.68 -26.22 61.96
CA LEU A 1122 46.00 -25.62 60.81
C LEU A 1122 44.61 -25.15 61.23
N THR A 1123 44.28 -23.90 60.95
CA THR A 1123 42.98 -23.31 61.32
C THR A 1123 42.17 -22.93 60.09
N ALA A 1124 40.88 -23.29 60.10
CA ALA A 1124 39.91 -22.98 59.05
C ALA A 1124 38.69 -22.30 59.67
N ASN A 1125 38.37 -21.10 59.18
CA ASN A 1125 37.35 -20.22 59.75
C ASN A 1125 36.20 -20.03 58.75
N TYR A 1126 34.96 -20.06 59.23
CA TYR A 1126 33.76 -20.03 58.39
C TYR A 1126 32.66 -19.13 58.98
N LEU A 1127 31.84 -18.56 58.09
CA LEU A 1127 30.59 -17.87 58.41
C LEU A 1127 29.42 -18.73 57.93
N SER A 1128 28.42 -19.01 58.78
CA SER A 1128 27.19 -19.69 58.35
C SER A 1128 26.05 -19.58 59.38
N ILE A 1129 24.79 -19.64 58.93
CA ILE A 1129 23.61 -19.80 59.79
C ILE A 1129 22.59 -20.68 59.06
N PRO A 1130 22.25 -21.88 59.57
CA PRO A 1130 22.68 -22.48 60.84
C PRO A 1130 24.12 -23.01 60.82
N THR A 1131 24.53 -23.64 61.92
CA THR A 1131 25.86 -24.25 62.18
C THR A 1131 26.40 -25.11 61.02
N PRO A 1132 27.70 -25.03 60.65
CA PRO A 1132 28.28 -25.83 59.58
C PRO A 1132 28.95 -27.12 60.11
N ASN A 1133 28.93 -28.16 59.29
CA ASN A 1133 29.67 -29.40 59.49
C ASN A 1133 30.99 -29.33 58.69
N VAL A 1134 32.14 -29.37 59.39
CA VAL A 1134 33.48 -29.17 58.81
C VAL A 1134 34.27 -30.47 58.74
N ASN A 1135 34.79 -30.80 57.57
CA ASN A 1135 35.53 -32.03 57.29
C ASN A 1135 36.93 -31.73 56.71
N TRP A 1136 37.96 -32.41 57.23
CA TRP A 1136 39.36 -32.23 56.83
C TRP A 1136 39.87 -33.37 55.95
N TYR A 1137 40.57 -33.01 54.88
CA TYR A 1137 41.12 -33.89 53.85
C TYR A 1137 42.63 -33.67 53.72
N PHE A 1138 43.38 -34.75 53.46
CA PHE A 1138 44.80 -34.72 53.12
C PHE A 1138 45.00 -35.38 51.76
N LYS A 1139 45.64 -34.69 50.82
CA LYS A 1139 45.85 -35.17 49.43
C LYS A 1139 44.54 -35.72 48.81
N HIS A 1140 43.44 -35.00 49.02
CA HIS A 1140 42.05 -35.33 48.65
C HIS A 1140 41.41 -36.56 49.32
N THR A 1141 42.07 -37.21 50.28
CA THR A 1141 41.48 -38.31 51.07
C THR A 1141 40.90 -37.80 52.41
N PRO A 1142 39.75 -38.28 52.88
CA PRO A 1142 39.21 -37.89 54.19
C PRO A 1142 40.15 -38.32 55.31
N THR A 1143 40.46 -37.42 56.24
CA THR A 1143 41.38 -37.72 57.34
C THR A 1143 40.69 -38.50 58.47
N SER A 1144 41.36 -39.51 59.01
CA SER A 1144 40.86 -40.31 60.13
C SER A 1144 41.50 -39.88 61.45
N LYS A 1145 40.69 -39.73 62.52
CA LYS A 1145 41.19 -39.34 63.85
C LYS A 1145 42.11 -40.44 64.41
N ASN A 1146 43.35 -40.09 64.71
CA ASN A 1146 44.39 -41.02 65.19
C ASN A 1146 45.30 -40.30 66.21
N ARG A 1147 46.02 -41.03 67.07
CA ARG A 1147 46.66 -40.49 68.30
C ARG A 1147 47.67 -39.35 68.14
N ARG A 1148 48.16 -39.05 66.93
CA ARG A 1148 49.02 -37.88 66.64
C ARG A 1148 48.28 -36.62 66.19
N VAL A 1149 47.01 -36.76 65.79
CA VAL A 1149 46.23 -35.71 65.15
C VAL A 1149 45.01 -35.38 66.00
N TYR A 1150 44.90 -34.12 66.42
CA TYR A 1150 43.76 -33.62 67.17
C TYR A 1150 42.94 -32.69 66.26
N VAL A 1151 41.63 -32.93 66.19
CA VAL A 1151 40.69 -32.12 65.39
C VAL A 1151 39.59 -31.64 66.31
N ASP A 1152 39.57 -30.33 66.52
CA ASP A 1152 38.60 -29.62 67.35
C ASP A 1152 37.75 -28.67 66.50
N SER A 1153 36.53 -28.40 66.97
CA SER A 1153 35.53 -27.56 66.32
C SER A 1153 34.94 -26.63 67.37
N SER A 1154 35.67 -25.56 67.67
CA SER A 1154 35.34 -24.59 68.70
C SER A 1154 34.30 -23.58 68.19
N TYR A 1155 33.15 -23.52 68.85
CA TYR A 1155 32.12 -22.51 68.63
C TYR A 1155 32.67 -21.14 69.07
N GLY A 1156 32.89 -20.23 68.11
CA GLY A 1156 33.70 -19.03 68.32
C GLY A 1156 32.88 -17.73 68.41
N GLY A 1157 32.67 -17.24 69.62
CA GLY A 1157 32.09 -15.90 69.88
C GLY A 1157 30.63 -15.93 70.38
N GLN A 1158 30.16 -14.78 70.85
CA GLN A 1158 28.83 -14.64 71.48
C GLN A 1158 27.67 -14.63 70.46
N ASP A 1159 27.98 -14.42 69.18
CA ASP A 1159 27.00 -14.05 68.14
C ASP A 1159 26.63 -15.20 67.18
N ASN A 1160 27.07 -16.43 67.48
CA ASN A 1160 26.58 -17.69 66.88
C ASN A 1160 26.75 -17.90 65.36
N PHE A 1161 27.32 -16.99 64.57
CA PHE A 1161 27.49 -17.16 63.11
C PHE A 1161 28.92 -17.46 62.64
N TYR A 1162 29.92 -17.38 63.53
CA TYR A 1162 31.34 -17.58 63.21
C TYR A 1162 31.87 -18.89 63.80
N TYR A 1163 32.59 -19.66 62.99
CA TYR A 1163 33.02 -21.02 63.32
C TYR A 1163 34.50 -21.24 63.03
N ILE A 1164 35.19 -21.91 63.95
CA ILE A 1164 36.62 -22.24 63.83
C ILE A 1164 36.77 -23.76 63.94
N SER A 1165 37.42 -24.37 62.95
CA SER A 1165 37.92 -25.73 63.04
C SER A 1165 39.45 -25.73 63.06
N GLN A 1166 40.02 -26.54 63.94
CA GLN A 1166 41.47 -26.66 64.14
C GLN A 1166 41.93 -28.10 63.86
N TYR A 1167 43.08 -28.25 63.21
CA TYR A 1167 43.67 -29.52 62.83
C TYR A 1167 45.15 -29.52 63.23
N GLU A 1168 45.44 -30.12 64.38
CA GLU A 1168 46.75 -30.12 65.03
C GLU A 1168 47.51 -31.43 64.77
N ILE A 1169 48.75 -31.32 64.28
CA ILE A 1169 49.70 -32.42 64.10
C ILE A 1169 50.91 -32.14 65.01
N LYS A 1170 51.14 -32.99 66.03
CA LYS A 1170 52.12 -32.71 67.11
C LYS A 1170 53.57 -33.07 66.81
N ASP A 1171 53.81 -33.88 65.80
CA ASP A 1171 55.11 -34.45 65.43
C ASP A 1171 55.08 -34.79 63.93
N ILE A 1172 55.42 -33.80 63.10
CA ILE A 1172 55.38 -33.87 61.64
C ILE A 1172 56.50 -34.78 61.11
N ARG A 1173 56.16 -35.62 60.13
CA ARG A 1173 57.11 -36.47 59.40
C ARG A 1173 56.99 -36.27 57.89
N SER A 1174 58.00 -36.75 57.17
CA SER A 1174 58.16 -36.70 55.70
C SER A 1174 56.91 -37.14 54.91
N TYR A 1175 56.06 -38.02 55.44
CA TYR A 1175 54.80 -38.43 54.80
C TYR A 1175 53.63 -37.44 55.01
N ASP A 1176 53.66 -36.62 56.07
CA ASP A 1176 52.65 -35.60 56.40
C ASP A 1176 52.76 -34.35 55.51
N PHE A 1177 53.89 -34.15 54.81
CA PHE A 1177 54.04 -33.04 53.87
C PHE A 1177 53.10 -33.20 52.66
N GLY A 1178 52.26 -32.19 52.41
CA GLY A 1178 51.36 -32.11 51.28
C GLY A 1178 50.19 -31.15 51.51
N GLN A 1179 49.22 -31.16 50.60
CA GLN A 1179 48.05 -30.29 50.70
C GLN A 1179 47.01 -30.85 51.66
N TYR A 1180 46.61 -30.00 52.62
CA TYR A 1180 45.43 -30.18 53.47
C TYR A 1180 44.30 -29.27 52.97
N LEU A 1181 43.05 -29.71 53.12
CA LEU A 1181 41.85 -28.99 52.71
C LEU A 1181 40.75 -29.18 53.75
N ALA A 1182 40.10 -28.09 54.15
CA ALA A 1182 38.93 -28.11 55.03
C ALA A 1182 37.68 -27.67 54.24
N VAL A 1183 36.60 -28.45 54.33
CA VAL A 1183 35.33 -28.21 53.64
C VAL A 1183 34.21 -28.13 54.66
N ALA A 1184 33.42 -27.05 54.62
CA ALA A 1184 32.33 -26.78 55.55
C ALA A 1184 31.00 -26.64 54.81
N ASN A 1185 29.98 -27.39 55.22
CA ASN A 1185 28.63 -27.32 54.67
C ASN A 1185 27.62 -27.16 55.82
N ASN A 1186 26.66 -26.24 55.70
CA ASN A 1186 25.45 -26.22 56.52
C ASN A 1186 24.22 -26.64 55.68
N TYR A 1187 23.11 -26.92 56.34
CA TYR A 1187 21.82 -27.18 55.70
C TYR A 1187 20.90 -25.98 55.94
N VAL A 1188 20.34 -25.43 54.87
CA VAL A 1188 19.38 -24.33 54.87
C VAL A 1188 18.08 -24.90 54.31
N GLU A 1189 16.96 -24.69 54.98
CA GLU A 1189 15.64 -25.11 54.51
C GLU A 1189 15.10 -24.09 53.49
N MET A 1190 14.61 -24.60 52.36
CA MET A 1190 13.85 -23.85 51.34
C MET A 1190 12.34 -24.07 51.53
#